data_AF-H0ECG9-F1
#
_entry.id   AF-H0ECG9-F1
#
_cell.length_a   1.000
_cell.length_b   1.000
_cell.length_c   1.000
_cell.angle_alpha   90.00
_cell.angle_beta   90.00
_cell.angle_gamma   90.00
#
_symmetry.space_group_name_H-M   'P 1'
#
loop_
_entity.id
_entity.type
_entity.pdbx_description
1 polymer ?
#
loop_
_entity_poly.entity_id
_entity_poly.type
_entity_poly.pdbx_seq_one_letter_code
_entity_poly.pdbx_strand_id
1 'polypeptide(L)'
;MSDLSVKIKRATEANGHGNKVTKDEIAKFLPEALHILRTFTFRESTPASQVSQLIEEAFWTAYKKPSIEIYSTRGVLPTTTVRLATEDLSGFVEGIPVVPEEIAKGDFVTKLRDFGLITEITIGDVKQELSAKALSREQLKQFISWAGKKASVGDIDGATIHSLLDVAVAMTGDADGQGDVIALGSIKNYLNVSKIPAEVPIPPTTIPFQFTIGCGTHELKALGWDALEIVPWLRFLIETDSHRPAAQSLASSVPFAAHVLQILSKAWDGLSPHSKETVTQLLQPITVVPTKLGMRKPSEAFFANVRLFDDLPTVASCPGVKEKFFAALGVRKTVDLTTIFNRLLAPSAENNDGKPTTGARHMELIKYLASVKDDIPADDMKRLRATPICPAEAGPAGRESTQGTARLYKISELYEPKEALRDLGLPVLQWPGPPGSYRPGSLEGRFLTALGIQSKPFVPELVDMMASDDLPRRSKAMTYFIANHHINGYGSFQLGTSTKQFLPLQGDEIRYVSPAECFTNERCSVLGFSILRKDLHIHANKFGVAVDPPFTECVNRLIAKPPQNKRDASTLFGYFASRLGEIGQNSVAKLGDARIVPINTRHQTSNGFINEKASEQTSVQHVTPQQCYIGSSSNYEEIFDFVDFGGDANSFLIRCGSKNEPTIFEIAALACREPARLLGIMKSPENYLGLLRKLADDLPTLKKDKPLFKQMKASKFLLGAIEIPNSKDDKKSKRSQVDGFTDDIADPGDEDAEDAPIRQYQLAVASSIVVVDDYISYRLFRANLMCAPFDERLEEFYLALGSSPLGNLVQEDLRLGSTTEKQDSGLKLRNHVLERSKLFLHEHDKHTIKHDSRWLDKNLSVRTVSSISLRRSLRGHTLSHTEKRSAASTNERGTGWILLVTAGTYDVYQISLAICKLLIDRPTQQDYLTFETFLKLNLYELRSRGYNVERILRAKAAEQRIAEQDRRKQLESEQQQIKEQEEQWKQQNQIVPVTPRGRENIRKSEASMPGAFGSDSPENSPELPPKQKSKGLFAGLSRRLGLDNSSSSSSSGEAQQQLQNFLGGGSASEPQHDSPPAYNEIDKGTVTKPKGGEKVTSPAAVQQNLMNAIQSSRAHDSSAVFSPPSTTNVKEQASYCDASPGQNITFLASASNSMRIFVSKTLTIPSTDFLTTNSSSLNTFANLLFDVADIYSLSRQAVHIFYDEEGGTIAFNRDGSIFCNFRFYAQLHARKTEGEGKVEAAAYWWIVMAHELAHNLVKAHSADHSYYT
;
A
#
# COMPACT_ATOMS: atom_id res chain seq x y z
N MET A 1 -87.63 60.45 -66.69
CA MET A 1 -86.21 60.33 -67.09
C MET A 1 -86.13 60.04 -68.59
N SER A 2 -86.90 59.08 -69.10
CA SER A 2 -87.59 59.09 -70.43
C SER A 2 -87.36 60.34 -71.30
N ASP A 3 -87.94 61.48 -70.93
CA ASP A 3 -88.01 62.70 -71.73
C ASP A 3 -86.64 63.36 -71.88
N LEU A 4 -85.82 63.28 -70.83
CA LEU A 4 -84.40 63.66 -70.85
C LEU A 4 -83.61 62.73 -71.77
N SER A 5 -83.87 61.42 -71.74
CA SER A 5 -83.27 60.44 -72.67
C SER A 5 -83.58 60.81 -74.14
N VAL A 6 -84.81 61.20 -74.45
CA VAL A 6 -85.21 61.67 -75.80
C VAL A 6 -84.53 63.00 -76.16
N LYS A 7 -84.40 63.95 -75.22
CA LYS A 7 -83.66 65.21 -75.43
C LYS A 7 -82.18 64.98 -75.73
N ILE A 8 -81.52 64.07 -74.99
CA ILE A 8 -80.11 63.73 -75.19
C ILE A 8 -79.93 63.10 -76.57
N LYS A 9 -80.73 62.09 -76.94
CA LYS A 9 -80.63 61.42 -78.26
C LYS A 9 -80.82 62.41 -79.40
N ARG A 10 -81.82 63.28 -79.33
CA ARG A 10 -82.00 64.35 -80.33
C ARG A 10 -80.82 65.32 -80.41
N ALA A 11 -80.09 65.53 -79.32
CA ALA A 11 -78.88 66.35 -79.33
C ALA A 11 -77.67 65.61 -79.91
N THR A 12 -77.45 64.34 -79.56
CA THR A 12 -76.36 63.52 -80.14
C THR A 12 -76.57 63.25 -81.63
N GLU A 13 -77.82 63.08 -82.06
CA GLU A 13 -78.24 63.03 -83.46
C GLU A 13 -77.98 64.37 -84.16
N ALA A 14 -78.44 65.50 -83.60
CA ALA A 14 -78.25 66.84 -84.19
C ALA A 14 -76.79 67.29 -84.25
N ASN A 15 -75.94 66.82 -83.32
CA ASN A 15 -74.50 67.06 -83.31
C ASN A 15 -73.71 66.09 -84.22
N GLY A 16 -74.36 65.09 -84.82
CA GLY A 16 -73.71 64.10 -85.69
C GLY A 16 -72.97 62.97 -84.95
N HIS A 17 -73.04 62.90 -83.62
CA HIS A 17 -72.43 61.85 -82.80
C HIS A 17 -73.26 60.55 -82.75
N GLY A 18 -74.48 60.57 -83.29
CA GLY A 18 -75.37 59.41 -83.36
C GLY A 18 -75.76 58.92 -81.96
N ASN A 19 -75.39 57.69 -81.60
CA ASN A 19 -75.64 57.13 -80.27
C ASN A 19 -74.51 57.38 -79.25
N LYS A 20 -73.37 57.97 -79.65
CA LYS A 20 -72.22 58.16 -78.75
C LYS A 20 -72.34 59.50 -78.01
N VAL A 21 -72.74 59.46 -76.74
CA VAL A 21 -72.79 60.66 -75.88
C VAL A 21 -71.37 61.13 -75.55
N THR A 22 -71.10 62.43 -75.77
CA THR A 22 -69.81 63.10 -75.55
C THR A 22 -69.79 63.90 -74.24
N LYS A 23 -68.60 64.34 -73.80
CA LYS A 23 -68.41 65.13 -72.57
C LYS A 23 -69.23 66.45 -72.59
N ASP A 24 -69.37 67.08 -73.75
CA ASP A 24 -70.09 68.35 -73.89
C ASP A 24 -71.62 68.14 -73.80
N GLU A 25 -72.13 67.03 -74.33
CA GLU A 25 -73.53 66.63 -74.17
C GLU A 25 -73.83 66.21 -72.73
N ILE A 26 -72.88 65.55 -72.06
CA ILE A 26 -72.98 65.23 -70.63
C ILE A 26 -73.12 66.53 -69.82
N ALA A 27 -72.26 67.53 -70.04
CA ALA A 27 -72.36 68.82 -69.37
C ALA A 27 -73.67 69.58 -69.69
N LYS A 28 -74.11 69.56 -70.95
CA LYS A 28 -75.29 70.31 -71.44
C LYS A 28 -76.60 69.97 -70.73
N PHE A 29 -76.86 68.68 -70.45
CA PHE A 29 -78.09 68.25 -69.80
C PHE A 29 -77.94 67.96 -68.29
N LEU A 30 -76.74 68.13 -67.73
CA LEU A 30 -76.43 67.94 -66.31
C LEU A 30 -77.33 68.77 -65.36
N PRO A 31 -77.66 70.05 -65.64
CA PRO A 31 -78.56 70.83 -64.79
C PRO A 31 -80.01 70.32 -64.81
N GLU A 32 -80.49 69.82 -65.95
CA GLU A 32 -81.84 69.24 -66.06
C GLU A 32 -81.92 67.89 -65.33
N ALA A 33 -80.88 67.06 -65.46
CA ALA A 33 -80.74 65.81 -64.71
C ALA A 33 -80.75 66.06 -63.19
N LEU A 34 -79.93 67.00 -62.70
CA LEU A 34 -79.88 67.39 -61.29
C LEU A 34 -81.24 67.93 -60.78
N HIS A 35 -81.95 68.74 -61.59
CA HIS A 35 -83.27 69.23 -61.24
C HIS A 35 -84.32 68.12 -61.13
N ILE A 36 -84.32 67.15 -62.07
CA ILE A 36 -85.22 65.99 -62.01
C ILE A 36 -84.94 65.17 -60.76
N LEU A 37 -83.68 64.77 -60.51
CA LEU A 37 -83.32 63.94 -59.36
C LEU A 37 -83.66 64.62 -58.02
N ARG A 38 -83.41 65.93 -57.91
CA ARG A 38 -83.74 66.72 -56.70
C ARG A 38 -85.25 66.84 -56.43
N THR A 39 -86.08 66.67 -57.45
CA THR A 39 -87.55 66.62 -57.31
C THR A 39 -88.03 65.29 -56.72
N PHE A 40 -87.28 64.20 -56.94
CA PHE A 40 -87.52 62.89 -56.32
C PHE A 40 -86.65 62.64 -55.06
N THR A 41 -86.01 63.69 -54.52
CA THR A 41 -85.33 63.65 -53.22
C THR A 41 -86.30 64.04 -52.11
N PHE A 42 -86.60 63.09 -51.22
CA PHE A 42 -87.45 63.32 -50.04
C PHE A 42 -86.79 64.25 -49.02
N ARG A 43 -87.60 64.96 -48.24
CA ARG A 43 -87.18 65.89 -47.18
C ARG A 43 -88.22 65.90 -46.07
N GLU A 44 -87.80 66.28 -44.86
CA GLU A 44 -88.67 66.31 -43.69
C GLU A 44 -90.02 67.02 -43.94
N SER A 45 -91.10 66.28 -43.70
CA SER A 45 -92.47 66.78 -43.77
C SER A 45 -92.86 67.50 -42.49
N THR A 46 -93.51 68.66 -42.62
CA THR A 46 -94.11 69.38 -41.48
C THR A 46 -95.60 69.04 -41.36
N PRO A 47 -96.18 68.99 -40.15
CA PRO A 47 -95.53 69.15 -38.85
C PRO A 47 -94.78 67.89 -38.34
N ALA A 48 -94.94 66.73 -38.99
CA ALA A 48 -94.38 65.45 -38.52
C ALA A 48 -93.47 64.80 -39.58
N SER A 49 -92.17 64.68 -39.29
CA SER A 49 -91.14 64.15 -40.20
C SER A 49 -91.33 62.66 -40.54
N GLN A 50 -91.95 61.89 -39.65
CA GLN A 50 -92.26 60.47 -39.83
C GLN A 50 -93.11 60.18 -41.07
N VAL A 51 -93.92 61.14 -41.54
CA VAL A 51 -94.72 60.99 -42.77
C VAL A 51 -93.79 60.90 -43.99
N SER A 52 -92.79 61.78 -44.12
CA SER A 52 -91.80 61.67 -45.20
C SER A 52 -90.94 60.42 -45.09
N GLN A 53 -90.65 59.93 -43.88
CA GLN A 53 -89.89 58.70 -43.70
C GLN A 53 -90.65 57.49 -44.26
N LEU A 54 -91.93 57.36 -43.92
CA LEU A 54 -92.79 56.28 -44.44
C LEU A 54 -93.02 56.38 -45.95
N ILE A 55 -93.16 57.60 -46.50
CA ILE A 55 -93.29 57.79 -47.95
C ILE A 55 -91.98 57.48 -48.68
N GLU A 56 -90.83 57.87 -48.12
CA GLU A 56 -89.52 57.56 -48.68
C GLU A 56 -89.25 56.04 -48.65
N GLU A 57 -89.47 55.38 -47.52
CA GLU A 57 -89.33 53.92 -47.39
C GLU A 57 -90.24 53.18 -48.38
N ALA A 58 -91.51 53.60 -48.49
CA ALA A 58 -92.44 53.04 -49.46
C ALA A 58 -91.99 53.27 -50.92
N PHE A 59 -91.46 54.46 -51.25
CA PHE A 59 -90.95 54.75 -52.61
C PHE A 59 -89.78 53.83 -52.98
N TRP A 60 -88.79 53.69 -52.09
CA TRP A 60 -87.62 52.86 -52.35
C TRP A 60 -87.89 51.36 -52.24
N THR A 61 -89.00 50.91 -51.64
CA THR A 61 -89.36 49.48 -51.53
C THR A 61 -90.46 49.01 -52.50
N ALA A 62 -91.21 49.91 -53.14
CA ALA A 62 -92.33 49.56 -54.02
C ALA A 62 -91.97 48.95 -55.39
N TYR A 63 -90.68 48.72 -55.69
CA TYR A 63 -90.27 48.22 -57.01
C TYR A 63 -90.55 46.72 -57.20
N LYS A 64 -90.97 46.33 -58.41
CA LYS A 64 -91.04 44.91 -58.83
C LYS A 64 -89.73 44.37 -59.40
N LYS A 65 -88.80 45.26 -59.75
CA LYS A 65 -87.42 44.96 -60.17
C LYS A 65 -86.52 46.12 -59.68
N PRO A 66 -85.38 45.85 -59.01
CA PRO A 66 -84.47 46.89 -58.55
C PRO A 66 -83.76 47.56 -59.74
N SER A 67 -84.32 48.65 -60.26
CA SER A 67 -83.73 49.44 -61.35
C SER A 67 -84.43 50.79 -61.47
N ILE A 68 -83.64 51.87 -61.56
CA ILE A 68 -84.11 53.24 -61.83
C ILE A 68 -83.30 53.79 -63.03
N GLU A 69 -83.88 54.70 -63.82
CA GLU A 69 -83.15 55.41 -64.87
C GLU A 69 -82.29 56.53 -64.26
N ILE A 70 -80.98 56.51 -64.49
CA ILE A 70 -80.03 57.55 -64.05
C ILE A 70 -79.26 58.15 -65.24
N TYR A 71 -78.81 59.39 -65.10
CA TYR A 71 -77.96 60.07 -66.07
C TYR A 71 -76.50 59.63 -65.91
N SER A 72 -75.87 59.20 -67.02
CA SER A 72 -74.52 58.63 -67.07
C SER A 72 -73.64 59.26 -68.16
N THR A 73 -72.36 58.91 -68.16
CA THR A 73 -71.37 59.21 -69.23
C THR A 73 -71.69 58.54 -70.58
N ARG A 74 -72.79 57.79 -70.67
CA ARG A 74 -73.36 57.23 -71.91
C ARG A 74 -74.86 57.56 -72.06
N GLY A 75 -75.34 58.63 -71.40
CA GLY A 75 -76.73 59.11 -71.46
C GLY A 75 -77.61 58.57 -70.34
N VAL A 76 -78.94 58.67 -70.46
CA VAL A 76 -79.86 58.07 -69.47
C VAL A 76 -79.93 56.57 -69.67
N LEU A 77 -79.52 55.81 -68.65
CA LEU A 77 -79.42 54.35 -68.63
C LEU A 77 -79.93 53.80 -67.29
N PRO A 78 -80.38 52.52 -67.22
CA PRO A 78 -80.77 51.91 -65.96
C PRO A 78 -79.55 51.70 -65.05
N THR A 79 -79.74 51.91 -63.74
CA THR A 79 -78.68 51.77 -62.72
C THR A 79 -78.02 50.40 -62.68
N THR A 80 -78.65 49.35 -63.23
CA THR A 80 -78.04 48.01 -63.42
C THR A 80 -76.84 48.03 -64.38
N THR A 81 -76.79 48.97 -65.32
CA THR A 81 -75.74 49.12 -66.36
C THR A 81 -74.84 50.35 -66.18
N VAL A 82 -75.05 51.12 -65.11
CA VAL A 82 -74.27 52.31 -64.78
C VAL A 82 -73.51 52.06 -63.49
N ARG A 83 -72.27 52.52 -63.40
CA ARG A 83 -71.41 52.39 -62.23
C ARG A 83 -71.17 53.74 -61.54
N LEU A 84 -70.80 53.68 -60.27
CA LEU A 84 -70.05 54.75 -59.60
C LEU A 84 -68.56 54.51 -59.84
N ALA A 85 -67.82 55.53 -60.27
CA ALA A 85 -66.36 55.43 -60.41
C ALA A 85 -65.69 55.87 -59.11
N THR A 86 -64.96 54.95 -58.49
CA THR A 86 -64.09 55.19 -57.32
C THR A 86 -62.61 55.26 -57.68
N GLU A 87 -62.24 54.91 -58.92
CA GLU A 87 -60.88 54.98 -59.47
C GLU A 87 -60.94 55.39 -60.95
N ASP A 88 -59.95 56.15 -61.44
CA ASP A 88 -59.85 56.52 -62.85
C ASP A 88 -59.14 55.43 -63.66
N LEU A 89 -59.94 54.57 -64.29
CA LEU A 89 -59.47 53.50 -65.18
C LEU A 89 -59.36 53.95 -66.66
N SER A 90 -59.62 55.23 -66.98
CA SER A 90 -59.75 55.70 -68.37
C SER A 90 -58.51 55.52 -69.23
N GLY A 91 -57.34 55.36 -68.62
CA GLY A 91 -56.08 55.05 -69.31
C GLY A 91 -56.08 53.71 -70.09
N PHE A 92 -56.90 52.74 -69.70
CA PHE A 92 -57.04 51.46 -70.41
C PHE A 92 -58.49 50.92 -70.53
N VAL A 93 -59.49 51.62 -69.98
CA VAL A 93 -60.93 51.22 -69.99
C VAL A 93 -61.82 52.44 -70.30
N GLU A 94 -62.45 52.51 -71.49
CA GLU A 94 -63.28 53.66 -71.92
C GLU A 94 -64.78 53.35 -72.09
N GLY A 95 -65.17 52.07 -72.11
CA GLY A 95 -66.51 51.60 -72.44
C GLY A 95 -67.54 51.76 -71.32
N ILE A 96 -67.12 51.63 -70.05
CA ILE A 96 -68.00 51.51 -68.88
C ILE A 96 -68.85 52.78 -68.66
N PRO A 97 -70.20 52.69 -68.61
CA PRO A 97 -71.06 53.81 -68.25
C PRO A 97 -70.96 54.17 -66.76
N VAL A 98 -70.77 55.45 -66.45
CA VAL A 98 -70.51 55.96 -65.09
C VAL A 98 -71.42 57.14 -64.77
N VAL A 99 -71.86 57.32 -63.51
CA VAL A 99 -72.59 58.54 -63.09
C VAL A 99 -71.62 59.74 -63.00
N PRO A 100 -71.92 60.91 -63.62
CA PRO A 100 -71.09 62.10 -63.47
C PRO A 100 -70.94 62.52 -62.01
N GLU A 101 -69.73 62.95 -61.63
CA GLU A 101 -69.35 63.23 -60.23
C GLU A 101 -70.29 64.21 -59.52
N GLU A 102 -70.80 65.22 -60.24
CA GLU A 102 -71.77 66.20 -59.75
C GLU A 102 -73.12 65.59 -59.34
N ILE A 103 -73.57 64.53 -60.03
CA ILE A 103 -74.77 63.77 -59.65
C ILE A 103 -74.44 62.73 -58.58
N ALA A 104 -73.26 62.10 -58.65
CA ALA A 104 -72.84 61.07 -57.70
C ALA A 104 -72.79 61.56 -56.24
N LYS A 105 -72.58 62.87 -56.03
CA LYS A 105 -72.59 63.53 -54.71
C LYS A 105 -74.00 63.90 -54.20
N GLY A 106 -75.05 63.71 -54.99
CA GLY A 106 -76.42 64.10 -54.64
C GLY A 106 -77.14 63.08 -53.75
N ASP A 107 -78.03 63.58 -52.87
CA ASP A 107 -78.82 62.78 -51.92
C ASP A 107 -79.55 61.59 -52.57
N PHE A 108 -80.05 61.76 -53.80
CA PHE A 108 -80.71 60.70 -54.56
C PHE A 108 -79.76 59.53 -54.89
N VAL A 109 -78.48 59.80 -55.20
CA VAL A 109 -77.49 58.74 -55.48
C VAL A 109 -76.98 58.11 -54.20
N THR A 110 -76.85 58.89 -53.12
CA THR A 110 -76.68 58.35 -51.76
C THR A 110 -77.75 57.29 -51.47
N LYS A 111 -79.04 57.61 -51.67
CA LYS A 111 -80.12 56.63 -51.50
C LYS A 111 -80.07 55.45 -52.48
N LEU A 112 -79.73 55.67 -53.76
CA LEU A 112 -79.53 54.56 -54.71
C LEU A 112 -78.43 53.59 -54.24
N ARG A 113 -77.34 54.08 -53.64
CA ARG A 113 -76.30 53.24 -53.06
C ARG A 113 -76.79 52.55 -51.78
N ASP A 114 -77.44 53.30 -50.89
CA ASP A 114 -77.91 52.79 -49.59
C ASP A 114 -78.98 51.68 -49.74
N PHE A 115 -79.80 51.74 -50.79
CA PHE A 115 -80.74 50.67 -51.19
C PHE A 115 -80.15 49.63 -52.17
N GLY A 116 -78.84 49.68 -52.47
CA GLY A 116 -78.16 48.70 -53.33
C GLY A 116 -78.59 48.71 -54.81
N LEU A 117 -79.19 49.80 -55.28
CA LEU A 117 -79.74 49.95 -56.64
C LEU A 117 -78.69 50.36 -57.69
N ILE A 118 -77.50 50.81 -57.26
CA ILE A 118 -76.35 51.12 -58.11
C ILE A 118 -75.05 50.61 -57.44
N THR A 119 -74.07 50.18 -58.23
CA THR A 119 -72.80 49.62 -57.75
C THR A 119 -71.59 50.41 -58.24
N GLU A 120 -70.45 50.23 -57.58
CA GLU A 120 -69.15 50.70 -58.09
C GLU A 120 -68.65 49.83 -59.26
N ILE A 121 -67.65 50.31 -60.00
CA ILE A 121 -67.01 49.56 -61.10
C ILE A 121 -66.45 48.24 -60.58
N THR A 122 -66.83 47.12 -61.21
CA THR A 122 -66.39 45.78 -60.80
C THR A 122 -65.27 45.27 -61.70
N ILE A 123 -64.49 44.32 -61.19
CA ILE A 123 -63.44 43.64 -61.97
C ILE A 123 -64.04 42.84 -63.14
N GLY A 124 -65.32 42.42 -63.03
CA GLY A 124 -66.07 41.82 -64.14
C GLY A 124 -66.30 42.80 -65.30
N ASP A 125 -66.60 44.06 -65.01
CA ASP A 125 -66.75 45.11 -66.02
C ASP A 125 -65.41 45.37 -66.74
N VAL A 126 -64.30 45.40 -65.99
CA VAL A 126 -62.93 45.53 -66.54
C VAL A 126 -62.56 44.33 -67.41
N LYS A 127 -62.84 43.10 -66.96
CA LYS A 127 -62.58 41.87 -67.73
C LYS A 127 -63.36 41.87 -69.06
N GLN A 128 -64.60 42.35 -69.05
CA GLN A 128 -65.42 42.44 -70.25
C GLN A 128 -64.80 43.40 -71.28
N GLU A 129 -64.35 44.59 -70.86
CA GLU A 129 -63.68 45.55 -71.75
C GLU A 129 -62.37 44.98 -72.35
N LEU A 130 -61.51 44.37 -71.51
CA LEU A 130 -60.26 43.76 -71.95
C LEU A 130 -60.47 42.64 -72.98
N SER A 131 -61.60 41.93 -72.91
CA SER A 131 -61.98 40.91 -73.91
C SER A 131 -62.56 41.49 -75.20
N ALA A 132 -62.95 42.77 -75.21
CA ALA A 132 -63.61 43.43 -76.34
C ALA A 132 -62.65 44.17 -77.29
N LYS A 133 -61.46 44.60 -76.80
CA LYS A 133 -60.44 45.28 -77.62
C LYS A 133 -59.03 44.94 -77.16
N ALA A 134 -58.14 44.63 -78.11
CA ALA A 134 -56.71 44.50 -77.83
C ALA A 134 -56.07 45.82 -77.38
N LEU A 135 -55.10 45.73 -76.47
CA LEU A 135 -54.40 46.86 -75.87
C LEU A 135 -53.30 47.41 -76.80
N SER A 136 -53.18 48.73 -76.89
CA SER A 136 -52.02 49.39 -77.50
C SER A 136 -50.77 49.28 -76.62
N ARG A 137 -49.60 49.65 -77.17
CA ARG A 137 -48.31 49.69 -76.46
C ARG A 137 -48.35 50.50 -75.15
N GLU A 138 -49.12 51.58 -75.10
CA GLU A 138 -49.28 52.45 -73.93
C GLU A 138 -50.31 51.89 -72.95
N GLN A 139 -51.45 51.42 -73.47
CA GLN A 139 -52.49 50.79 -72.65
C GLN A 139 -51.96 49.51 -71.96
N LEU A 140 -51.10 48.75 -72.64
CA LEU A 140 -50.40 47.58 -72.09
C LEU A 140 -49.53 47.93 -70.88
N LYS A 141 -48.71 48.99 -70.96
CA LYS A 141 -47.86 49.45 -69.85
C LYS A 141 -48.71 49.89 -68.66
N GLN A 142 -49.80 50.62 -68.92
CA GLN A 142 -50.72 51.08 -67.88
C GLN A 142 -51.48 49.92 -67.24
N PHE A 143 -51.97 48.96 -68.03
CA PHE A 143 -52.63 47.75 -67.55
C PHE A 143 -51.69 46.88 -66.70
N ILE A 144 -50.45 46.61 -67.15
CA ILE A 144 -49.45 45.86 -66.37
C ILE A 144 -49.15 46.57 -65.04
N SER A 145 -48.97 47.89 -65.05
CA SER A 145 -48.71 48.64 -63.81
C SER A 145 -49.91 48.69 -62.88
N TRP A 146 -51.13 48.86 -63.41
CA TRP A 146 -52.37 48.83 -62.63
C TRP A 146 -52.61 47.46 -62.01
N ALA A 147 -52.57 46.40 -62.82
CA ALA A 147 -52.78 45.03 -62.37
C ALA A 147 -51.71 44.61 -61.35
N GLY A 148 -50.43 44.95 -61.59
CA GLY A 148 -49.33 44.67 -60.66
C GLY A 148 -49.44 45.43 -59.33
N LYS A 149 -49.96 46.66 -59.35
CA LYS A 149 -50.28 47.42 -58.12
C LYS A 149 -51.45 46.81 -57.36
N LYS A 150 -52.56 46.52 -58.03
CA LYS A 150 -53.73 45.86 -57.42
C LYS A 150 -53.38 44.49 -56.84
N ALA A 151 -52.54 43.71 -57.54
CA ALA A 151 -51.96 42.47 -57.04
C ALA A 151 -51.13 42.66 -55.77
N SER A 152 -50.24 43.66 -55.77
CA SER A 152 -49.29 43.87 -54.68
C SER A 152 -49.89 44.48 -53.41
N VAL A 153 -51.01 45.20 -53.53
CA VAL A 153 -51.79 45.71 -52.39
C VAL A 153 -52.74 44.65 -51.83
N GLY A 154 -53.18 43.70 -52.67
CA GLY A 154 -54.18 42.68 -52.32
C GLY A 154 -55.62 43.07 -52.65
N ASP A 155 -55.83 44.18 -53.37
CA ASP A 155 -57.13 44.63 -53.87
C ASP A 155 -57.80 43.61 -54.81
N ILE A 156 -56.99 42.82 -55.52
CA ILE A 156 -57.45 41.77 -56.44
C ILE A 156 -56.61 40.50 -56.18
N ASP A 157 -57.28 39.35 -56.06
CA ASP A 157 -56.63 38.06 -55.83
C ASP A 157 -55.98 37.49 -57.11
N GLY A 158 -54.96 36.65 -56.94
CA GLY A 158 -54.19 36.10 -58.06
C GLY A 158 -55.01 35.32 -59.10
N ALA A 159 -56.10 34.63 -58.71
CA ALA A 159 -56.92 33.89 -59.67
C ALA A 159 -57.74 34.86 -60.56
N THR A 160 -58.25 35.94 -59.98
CA THR A 160 -58.90 37.02 -60.74
C THR A 160 -57.88 37.73 -61.65
N ILE A 161 -56.63 37.94 -61.22
CA ILE A 161 -55.60 38.56 -62.05
C ILE A 161 -55.16 37.68 -63.22
N HIS A 162 -54.95 36.38 -63.02
CA HIS A 162 -54.75 35.44 -64.12
C HIS A 162 -55.94 35.50 -65.10
N SER A 163 -57.17 35.54 -64.59
CA SER A 163 -58.36 35.70 -65.42
C SER A 163 -58.49 37.06 -66.16
N LEU A 164 -57.67 38.07 -65.83
CA LEU A 164 -57.54 39.31 -66.60
C LEU A 164 -56.40 39.21 -67.64
N LEU A 165 -55.28 38.60 -67.27
CA LEU A 165 -54.14 38.36 -68.17
C LEU A 165 -54.49 37.37 -69.30
N ASP A 166 -55.35 36.39 -69.03
CA ASP A 166 -55.82 35.40 -70.02
C ASP A 166 -56.67 36.01 -71.15
N VAL A 167 -57.42 37.08 -70.86
CA VAL A 167 -58.22 37.79 -71.88
C VAL A 167 -57.47 38.95 -72.53
N ALA A 168 -56.41 39.45 -71.90
CA ALA A 168 -55.68 40.63 -72.36
C ALA A 168 -54.65 40.26 -73.45
N VAL A 169 -54.94 40.71 -74.67
CA VAL A 169 -54.05 40.62 -75.84
C VAL A 169 -53.56 42.01 -76.20
N ALA A 170 -52.29 42.14 -76.60
CA ALA A 170 -51.68 43.41 -76.96
C ALA A 170 -50.85 43.32 -78.25
N MET A 171 -50.80 44.44 -78.99
CA MET A 171 -49.97 44.60 -80.18
C MET A 171 -48.67 45.32 -79.83
N THR A 172 -47.55 44.91 -80.41
CA THR A 172 -46.22 45.47 -80.09
C THR A 172 -45.77 46.63 -80.98
N GLY A 173 -46.44 46.87 -82.10
CA GLY A 173 -46.14 47.98 -83.01
C GLY A 173 -46.82 49.30 -82.62
N ASP A 174 -46.30 50.40 -83.17
CA ASP A 174 -46.74 51.77 -82.87
C ASP A 174 -47.96 52.24 -83.69
N ALA A 175 -48.65 51.32 -84.38
CA ALA A 175 -49.85 51.59 -85.19
C ALA A 175 -50.84 50.41 -85.14
N ASP A 176 -52.15 50.71 -85.16
CA ASP A 176 -53.21 49.70 -85.10
C ASP A 176 -53.05 48.65 -86.21
N GLY A 177 -52.78 47.40 -85.80
CA GLY A 177 -52.65 46.25 -86.70
C GLY A 177 -51.22 45.89 -87.13
N GLN A 178 -50.16 46.50 -86.58
CA GLN A 178 -48.77 46.10 -86.83
C GLN A 178 -48.04 45.60 -85.56
N GLY A 179 -47.01 44.77 -85.79
CA GLY A 179 -46.17 44.16 -84.74
C GLY A 179 -46.60 42.75 -84.33
N ASP A 180 -45.72 42.07 -83.60
CA ASP A 180 -46.00 40.78 -82.97
C ASP A 180 -47.13 40.89 -81.93
N VAL A 181 -47.89 39.80 -81.78
CA VAL A 181 -49.00 39.69 -80.82
C VAL A 181 -48.51 39.12 -79.49
N ILE A 182 -48.72 39.84 -78.39
CA ILE A 182 -48.47 39.33 -77.03
C ILE A 182 -49.81 38.93 -76.40
N ALA A 183 -50.00 37.63 -76.17
CA ALA A 183 -51.07 37.11 -75.31
C ALA A 183 -50.56 37.00 -73.87
N LEU A 184 -51.08 37.81 -72.94
CA LEU A 184 -50.48 37.95 -71.62
C LEU A 184 -50.57 36.68 -70.76
N GLY A 185 -51.62 35.87 -70.90
CA GLY A 185 -51.73 34.55 -70.25
C GLY A 185 -50.66 33.52 -70.70
N SER A 186 -49.92 33.79 -71.78
CA SER A 186 -48.77 32.95 -72.19
C SER A 186 -47.44 33.34 -71.50
N ILE A 187 -47.38 34.53 -70.90
CA ILE A 187 -46.21 35.04 -70.19
C ILE A 187 -46.10 34.36 -68.82
N LYS A 188 -44.90 33.85 -68.53
CA LYS A 188 -44.54 33.22 -67.24
C LYS A 188 -43.32 33.87 -66.58
N ASN A 189 -42.53 34.64 -67.34
CA ASN A 189 -41.28 35.21 -66.88
C ASN A 189 -41.18 36.71 -67.21
N TYR A 190 -40.41 37.45 -66.44
CA TYR A 190 -39.91 38.78 -66.77
C TYR A 190 -38.38 38.78 -66.92
N LEU A 191 -37.85 39.62 -67.82
CA LEU A 191 -36.41 39.70 -68.08
C LEU A 191 -35.69 40.51 -67.00
N ASN A 192 -34.72 39.89 -66.32
CA ASN A 192 -33.83 40.59 -65.39
C ASN A 192 -32.52 40.98 -66.07
N VAL A 193 -32.44 42.22 -66.55
CA VAL A 193 -31.30 42.81 -67.27
C VAL A 193 -29.96 42.78 -66.51
N SER A 194 -29.96 42.57 -65.18
CA SER A 194 -28.72 42.39 -64.41
C SER A 194 -28.08 41.01 -64.60
N LYS A 195 -28.88 39.99 -64.90
CA LYS A 195 -28.49 38.59 -65.14
C LYS A 195 -28.29 38.28 -66.63
N ILE A 196 -29.28 38.64 -67.45
CA ILE A 196 -29.35 38.34 -68.89
C ILE A 196 -29.60 39.67 -69.61
N PRO A 197 -28.71 40.12 -70.53
CA PRO A 197 -28.88 41.39 -71.24
C PRO A 197 -30.18 41.48 -72.06
N ALA A 198 -30.56 42.69 -72.49
CA ALA A 198 -31.78 42.89 -73.29
C ALA A 198 -31.59 42.56 -74.79
N GLU A 199 -30.33 42.45 -75.23
CA GLU A 199 -29.90 42.31 -76.61
C GLU A 199 -29.74 40.85 -77.06
N VAL A 200 -29.82 39.90 -76.12
CA VAL A 200 -29.71 38.46 -76.40
C VAL A 200 -31.10 37.83 -76.58
N PRO A 201 -31.24 36.74 -77.38
CA PRO A 201 -32.52 36.05 -77.55
C PRO A 201 -33.12 35.58 -76.21
N ILE A 202 -34.42 35.78 -76.03
CA ILE A 202 -35.21 35.35 -74.86
C ILE A 202 -36.37 34.42 -75.27
N PRO A 203 -36.83 33.52 -74.39
CA PRO A 203 -37.98 32.65 -74.68
C PRO A 203 -39.28 33.47 -74.84
N PRO A 204 -40.22 33.07 -75.73
CA PRO A 204 -41.48 33.79 -75.96
C PRO A 204 -42.42 33.82 -74.75
N THR A 205 -42.20 32.97 -73.74
CA THR A 205 -42.88 32.99 -72.44
C THR A 205 -42.31 34.05 -71.47
N THR A 206 -41.51 34.99 -71.97
CA THR A 206 -40.88 36.08 -71.21
C THR A 206 -41.36 37.43 -71.74
N ILE A 207 -41.92 38.28 -70.89
CA ILE A 207 -42.31 39.63 -71.33
C ILE A 207 -41.05 40.45 -71.70
N PRO A 208 -41.00 41.08 -72.89
CA PRO A 208 -39.90 41.95 -73.26
C PRO A 208 -39.77 43.14 -72.28
N PHE A 209 -38.53 43.41 -71.84
CA PHE A 209 -38.25 44.39 -70.78
C PHE A 209 -38.90 45.77 -71.00
N GLN A 210 -39.07 46.20 -72.26
CA GLN A 210 -39.71 47.47 -72.63
C GLN A 210 -41.15 47.67 -72.11
N PHE A 211 -41.88 46.60 -71.80
CA PHE A 211 -43.24 46.67 -71.25
C PHE A 211 -43.26 46.66 -69.71
N THR A 212 -42.15 46.28 -69.09
CA THR A 212 -41.97 46.25 -67.62
C THR A 212 -41.17 47.43 -67.08
N ILE A 213 -40.77 48.40 -67.93
CA ILE A 213 -40.06 49.60 -67.50
C ILE A 213 -40.93 50.39 -66.51
N GLY A 214 -40.40 50.65 -65.32
CA GLY A 214 -41.12 51.35 -64.25
C GLY A 214 -42.01 50.47 -63.36
N CYS A 215 -42.13 49.17 -63.65
CA CYS A 215 -42.81 48.22 -62.77
C CYS A 215 -41.83 47.66 -61.71
N GLY A 216 -42.28 47.54 -60.47
CA GLY A 216 -41.52 46.93 -59.39
C GLY A 216 -41.40 45.42 -59.54
N THR A 217 -40.29 44.82 -59.10
CA THR A 217 -40.14 43.35 -59.11
C THR A 217 -41.15 42.62 -58.23
N HIS A 218 -41.69 43.30 -57.21
CA HIS A 218 -42.82 42.80 -56.42
C HIS A 218 -44.14 42.83 -57.21
N GLU A 219 -44.43 43.91 -57.94
CA GLU A 219 -45.61 44.04 -58.81
C GLU A 219 -45.62 42.95 -59.90
N LEU A 220 -44.49 42.73 -60.56
CA LEU A 220 -44.35 41.69 -61.60
C LEU A 220 -44.51 40.27 -61.04
N LYS A 221 -44.03 40.01 -59.83
CA LYS A 221 -44.24 38.73 -59.15
C LYS A 221 -45.69 38.52 -58.71
N ALA A 222 -46.38 39.59 -58.33
CA ALA A 222 -47.79 39.55 -57.95
C ALA A 222 -48.72 39.30 -59.16
N LEU A 223 -48.25 39.56 -60.40
CA LEU A 223 -48.87 39.07 -61.64
C LEU A 223 -48.64 37.56 -61.92
N GLY A 224 -47.89 36.86 -61.05
CA GLY A 224 -47.51 35.46 -61.25
C GLY A 224 -46.35 35.24 -62.23
N TRP A 225 -45.52 36.26 -62.50
CA TRP A 225 -44.34 36.13 -63.35
C TRP A 225 -43.04 36.02 -62.54
N ASP A 226 -42.22 35.01 -62.86
CA ASP A 226 -40.90 34.80 -62.25
C ASP A 226 -39.77 35.49 -63.02
N ALA A 227 -38.59 35.64 -62.41
CA ALA A 227 -37.43 36.15 -63.12
C ALA A 227 -36.86 35.08 -64.06
N LEU A 228 -36.59 35.42 -65.34
CA LEU A 228 -35.94 34.49 -66.26
C LEU A 228 -34.54 34.10 -65.75
N GLU A 229 -34.37 32.83 -65.41
CA GLU A 229 -33.11 32.28 -64.90
C GLU A 229 -32.20 31.71 -66.00
N ILE A 230 -30.91 31.62 -65.67
CA ILE A 230 -29.83 31.24 -66.60
C ILE A 230 -30.01 29.84 -67.21
N VAL A 231 -30.54 28.86 -66.47
CA VAL A 231 -30.70 27.48 -66.97
C VAL A 231 -31.82 27.36 -68.01
N PRO A 232 -33.06 27.86 -67.77
CA PRO A 232 -34.08 27.97 -68.82
C PRO A 232 -33.61 28.75 -70.05
N TRP A 233 -32.91 29.87 -69.85
CA TRP A 233 -32.35 30.66 -70.95
C TRP A 233 -31.31 29.88 -71.77
N LEU A 234 -30.36 29.19 -71.13
CA LEU A 234 -29.36 28.37 -71.82
C LEU A 234 -29.98 27.18 -72.57
N ARG A 235 -31.00 26.54 -71.99
CA ARG A 235 -31.77 25.47 -72.66
C ARG A 235 -32.42 25.99 -73.94
N PHE A 236 -33.17 27.09 -73.85
CA PHE A 236 -33.73 27.78 -75.01
C PHE A 236 -32.66 28.16 -76.05
N LEU A 237 -31.49 28.65 -75.61
CA LEU A 237 -30.40 28.98 -76.54
C LEU A 237 -29.84 27.76 -77.27
N ILE A 238 -29.78 26.58 -76.64
CA ILE A 238 -29.30 25.34 -77.27
C ILE A 238 -30.40 24.75 -78.18
N GLU A 239 -31.63 24.67 -77.68
CA GLU A 239 -32.80 24.09 -78.38
C GLU A 239 -33.17 24.88 -79.65
N THR A 240 -32.83 26.17 -79.72
CA THR A 240 -33.11 27.02 -80.90
C THR A 240 -31.88 27.30 -81.79
N ASP A 241 -30.69 26.77 -81.50
CA ASP A 241 -29.46 27.11 -82.26
C ASP A 241 -29.59 26.79 -83.77
N SER A 242 -30.28 25.70 -84.11
CA SER A 242 -30.58 25.27 -85.49
C SER A 242 -31.55 26.17 -86.26
N HIS A 243 -32.33 27.01 -85.56
CA HIS A 243 -33.35 27.89 -86.14
C HIS A 243 -32.95 29.37 -86.12
N ARG A 244 -31.77 29.70 -85.59
CA ARG A 244 -31.23 31.07 -85.55
C ARG A 244 -30.35 31.39 -86.77
N PRO A 245 -30.16 32.67 -87.10
CA PRO A 245 -29.13 33.09 -88.07
C PRO A 245 -27.74 32.64 -87.63
N ALA A 246 -26.87 32.26 -88.57
CA ALA A 246 -25.54 31.69 -88.28
C ALA A 246 -24.64 32.59 -87.41
N ALA A 247 -24.85 33.92 -87.42
CA ALA A 247 -24.18 34.87 -86.53
C ALA A 247 -24.47 34.62 -85.03
N GLN A 248 -25.58 33.95 -84.71
CA GLN A 248 -26.05 33.60 -83.36
C GLN A 248 -26.00 32.07 -83.08
N SER A 249 -25.09 31.34 -83.74
CA SER A 249 -24.85 29.91 -83.42
C SER A 249 -23.70 29.74 -82.41
N LEU A 250 -23.96 28.97 -81.35
CA LEU A 250 -23.01 28.63 -80.28
C LEU A 250 -21.82 27.79 -80.76
N ALA A 251 -21.97 27.03 -81.85
CA ALA A 251 -20.95 26.10 -82.34
C ALA A 251 -20.02 26.71 -83.42
N SER A 252 -20.45 27.76 -84.12
CA SER A 252 -19.72 28.33 -85.25
C SER A 252 -19.37 29.81 -85.11
N SER A 253 -20.17 30.61 -84.39
CA SER A 253 -19.93 32.05 -84.22
C SER A 253 -19.05 32.31 -82.99
N VAL A 254 -17.74 32.41 -83.21
CA VAL A 254 -16.75 32.77 -82.17
C VAL A 254 -17.18 33.98 -81.30
N PRO A 255 -17.63 35.13 -81.84
CA PRO A 255 -18.01 36.27 -80.99
C PRO A 255 -19.28 36.00 -80.17
N PHE A 256 -20.26 35.28 -80.72
CA PHE A 256 -21.49 34.94 -80.01
C PHE A 256 -21.24 33.90 -78.91
N ALA A 257 -20.49 32.83 -79.22
CA ALA A 257 -20.07 31.83 -78.24
C ALA A 257 -19.25 32.47 -77.10
N ALA A 258 -18.30 33.35 -77.41
CA ALA A 258 -17.55 34.09 -76.40
C ALA A 258 -18.45 34.98 -75.52
N HIS A 259 -19.43 35.67 -76.10
CA HIS A 259 -20.37 36.51 -75.35
C HIS A 259 -21.32 35.70 -74.45
N VAL A 260 -21.85 34.56 -74.92
CA VAL A 260 -22.66 33.66 -74.09
C VAL A 260 -21.82 33.04 -72.96
N LEU A 261 -20.59 32.58 -73.25
CA LEU A 261 -19.65 32.13 -72.22
C LEU A 261 -19.30 33.24 -71.21
N GLN A 262 -19.24 34.51 -71.63
CA GLN A 262 -19.03 35.66 -70.75
C GLN A 262 -20.22 35.89 -69.81
N ILE A 263 -21.46 35.83 -70.31
CA ILE A 263 -22.68 35.94 -69.49
C ILE A 263 -22.75 34.80 -68.46
N LEU A 264 -22.53 33.56 -68.90
CA LEU A 264 -22.52 32.39 -68.01
C LEU A 264 -21.38 32.46 -66.98
N SER A 265 -20.18 32.88 -67.39
CA SER A 265 -19.04 33.17 -66.50
C SER A 265 -19.35 34.22 -65.44
N LYS A 266 -20.02 35.32 -65.82
CA LYS A 266 -20.44 36.38 -64.90
C LYS A 266 -21.40 35.81 -63.86
N ALA A 267 -22.46 35.12 -64.30
CA ALA A 267 -23.48 34.54 -63.45
C ALA A 267 -22.98 33.36 -62.59
N TRP A 268 -21.95 32.63 -63.04
CA TRP A 268 -21.49 31.35 -62.49
C TRP A 268 -21.44 31.30 -60.97
N ASP A 269 -20.85 32.31 -60.32
CA ASP A 269 -20.63 32.28 -58.89
C ASP A 269 -21.96 32.24 -58.09
N GLY A 270 -22.98 32.96 -58.55
CA GLY A 270 -24.32 33.00 -57.94
C GLY A 270 -25.25 31.85 -58.31
N LEU A 271 -24.84 30.91 -59.17
CA LEU A 271 -25.65 29.74 -59.51
C LEU A 271 -25.63 28.69 -58.38
N SER A 272 -26.74 27.97 -58.19
CA SER A 272 -26.79 26.81 -57.28
C SER A 272 -25.87 25.67 -57.76
N PRO A 273 -25.44 24.73 -56.90
CA PRO A 273 -24.63 23.58 -57.32
C PRO A 273 -25.29 22.75 -58.44
N HIS A 274 -26.60 22.50 -58.35
CA HIS A 274 -27.35 21.77 -59.38
C HIS A 274 -27.50 22.57 -60.68
N SER A 275 -27.63 23.90 -60.59
CA SER A 275 -27.62 24.78 -61.77
C SER A 275 -26.25 24.82 -62.45
N LYS A 276 -25.16 24.81 -61.67
CA LYS A 276 -23.76 24.70 -62.17
C LYS A 276 -23.55 23.39 -62.91
N GLU A 277 -23.93 22.28 -62.29
CA GLU A 277 -23.89 20.95 -62.90
C GLU A 277 -24.70 20.91 -64.20
N THR A 278 -25.93 21.42 -64.22
CA THR A 278 -26.78 21.47 -65.42
C THR A 278 -26.13 22.29 -66.54
N VAL A 279 -25.52 23.44 -66.25
CA VAL A 279 -24.79 24.25 -67.24
C VAL A 279 -23.59 23.50 -67.80
N THR A 280 -22.82 22.80 -66.95
CA THR A 280 -21.71 21.95 -67.41
C THR A 280 -22.22 20.82 -68.32
N GLN A 281 -23.23 20.06 -67.89
CA GLN A 281 -23.79 18.94 -68.67
C GLN A 281 -24.31 19.40 -70.05
N LEU A 282 -24.93 20.59 -70.13
CA LEU A 282 -25.44 21.16 -71.38
C LEU A 282 -24.32 21.61 -72.32
N LEU A 283 -23.20 22.15 -71.82
CA LEU A 283 -22.13 22.71 -72.65
C LEU A 283 -20.99 21.73 -72.96
N GLN A 284 -20.73 20.75 -72.10
CA GLN A 284 -19.65 19.77 -72.28
C GLN A 284 -19.67 19.00 -73.61
N PRO A 285 -20.83 18.58 -74.18
CA PRO A 285 -20.86 17.93 -75.50
C PRO A 285 -20.74 18.91 -76.68
N ILE A 286 -20.92 20.22 -76.46
CA ILE A 286 -21.01 21.24 -77.51
C ILE A 286 -19.62 21.81 -77.84
N THR A 287 -19.36 22.05 -79.12
CA THR A 287 -18.13 22.66 -79.65
C THR A 287 -18.11 24.18 -79.40
N VAL A 288 -18.17 24.60 -78.12
CA VAL A 288 -18.43 25.99 -77.71
C VAL A 288 -17.16 26.80 -77.36
N VAL A 289 -15.99 26.17 -77.22
CA VAL A 289 -14.77 26.84 -76.71
C VAL A 289 -13.84 27.27 -77.85
N PRO A 290 -13.55 28.57 -78.01
CA PRO A 290 -12.54 29.03 -78.96
C PRO A 290 -11.11 28.61 -78.56
N THR A 291 -10.36 27.99 -79.48
CA THR A 291 -8.95 27.63 -79.30
C THR A 291 -8.10 28.11 -80.47
N LYS A 292 -6.76 28.08 -80.33
CA LYS A 292 -5.82 28.30 -81.45
C LYS A 292 -6.05 27.36 -82.64
N LEU A 293 -6.65 26.19 -82.41
CA LEU A 293 -6.93 25.16 -83.41
C LEU A 293 -8.44 25.03 -83.71
N GLY A 294 -9.12 26.18 -83.74
CA GLY A 294 -10.55 26.32 -84.04
C GLY A 294 -11.45 26.22 -82.81
N MET A 295 -12.78 26.18 -83.03
CA MET A 295 -13.75 25.86 -81.99
C MET A 295 -13.57 24.39 -81.56
N ARG A 296 -13.60 24.13 -80.25
CA ARG A 296 -13.45 22.78 -79.65
C ARG A 296 -14.47 22.54 -78.55
N LYS A 297 -14.65 21.27 -78.19
CA LYS A 297 -15.37 20.91 -76.95
C LYS A 297 -14.51 21.27 -75.74
N PRO A 298 -15.10 21.63 -74.59
CA PRO A 298 -14.34 21.92 -73.38
C PRO A 298 -13.29 20.84 -73.03
N SER A 299 -13.67 19.57 -73.09
CA SER A 299 -12.80 18.41 -72.77
C SER A 299 -11.64 18.17 -73.75
N GLU A 300 -11.59 18.90 -74.86
CA GLU A 300 -10.54 18.84 -75.88
C GLU A 300 -9.60 20.06 -75.82
N ALA A 301 -9.95 21.11 -75.08
CA ALA A 301 -9.18 22.35 -74.98
C ALA A 301 -8.24 22.36 -73.77
N PHE A 302 -7.14 23.11 -73.88
CA PHE A 302 -6.16 23.32 -72.80
C PHE A 302 -6.07 24.79 -72.37
N PHE A 303 -5.75 25.05 -71.10
CA PHE A 303 -5.44 26.42 -70.64
C PHE A 303 -4.16 26.96 -71.32
N ALA A 304 -4.12 28.29 -71.55
CA ALA A 304 -3.04 28.94 -72.29
C ALA A 304 -1.66 28.95 -71.58
N ASN A 305 -1.59 28.46 -70.34
CA ASN A 305 -0.36 28.24 -69.57
C ASN A 305 0.30 26.87 -69.85
N VAL A 306 -0.39 25.93 -70.50
CA VAL A 306 0.16 24.60 -70.84
C VAL A 306 1.14 24.72 -72.02
N ARG A 307 2.44 24.72 -71.71
CA ARG A 307 3.54 24.88 -72.68
C ARG A 307 4.43 23.62 -72.83
N LEU A 308 3.90 22.43 -72.55
CA LEU A 308 4.68 21.19 -72.63
C LEU A 308 4.93 20.73 -74.08
N PHE A 309 4.00 21.05 -74.99
CA PHE A 309 4.10 20.80 -76.43
C PHE A 309 3.39 21.96 -77.17
N ASP A 310 3.93 22.40 -78.31
CA ASP A 310 3.38 23.52 -79.09
C ASP A 310 2.16 23.15 -79.96
N ASP A 311 1.87 21.85 -80.11
CA ASP A 311 0.78 21.29 -80.91
C ASP A 311 -0.60 21.29 -80.22
N LEU A 312 -0.69 21.79 -78.98
CA LEU A 312 -1.89 21.67 -78.15
C LEU A 312 -2.98 22.73 -78.47
N PRO A 313 -4.27 22.34 -78.56
CA PRO A 313 -5.41 23.23 -78.74
C PRO A 313 -5.68 24.08 -77.49
N THR A 314 -4.85 25.09 -77.30
CA THR A 314 -4.92 26.03 -76.18
C THR A 314 -5.98 27.10 -76.43
N VAL A 315 -6.74 27.45 -75.39
CA VAL A 315 -7.86 28.40 -75.43
C VAL A 315 -7.41 29.75 -76.01
N ALA A 316 -8.18 30.27 -76.97
CA ALA A 316 -7.98 31.58 -77.57
C ALA A 316 -8.59 32.68 -76.70
N SER A 317 -8.24 33.95 -76.93
CA SER A 317 -8.64 35.06 -76.05
C SER A 317 -10.15 35.21 -75.92
N CYS A 318 -10.70 34.83 -74.76
CA CYS A 318 -12.11 34.92 -74.40
C CYS A 318 -12.27 35.95 -73.26
N PRO A 319 -12.32 37.26 -73.56
CA PRO A 319 -12.30 38.30 -72.54
C PRO A 319 -13.50 38.22 -71.58
N GLY A 320 -13.23 38.28 -70.27
CA GLY A 320 -14.26 38.20 -69.22
C GLY A 320 -14.71 36.77 -68.84
N VAL A 321 -14.18 35.73 -69.48
CA VAL A 321 -14.46 34.34 -69.08
C VAL A 321 -13.49 33.90 -67.98
N LYS A 322 -14.02 33.53 -66.81
CA LYS A 322 -13.24 33.16 -65.61
C LYS A 322 -12.63 31.76 -65.77
N GLU A 323 -11.36 31.57 -65.40
CA GLU A 323 -10.69 30.26 -65.48
C GLU A 323 -11.45 29.15 -64.72
N LYS A 324 -11.97 29.45 -63.53
CA LYS A 324 -12.77 28.50 -62.72
C LYS A 324 -14.06 28.03 -63.40
N PHE A 325 -14.59 28.80 -64.37
CA PHE A 325 -15.73 28.36 -65.20
C PHE A 325 -15.26 27.42 -66.30
N PHE A 326 -14.20 27.77 -67.04
CA PHE A 326 -13.60 26.86 -68.03
C PHE A 326 -13.16 25.52 -67.42
N ALA A 327 -12.58 25.52 -66.23
CA ALA A 327 -12.21 24.31 -65.50
C ALA A 327 -13.46 23.45 -65.17
N ALA A 328 -14.56 24.08 -64.75
CA ALA A 328 -15.83 23.41 -64.47
C ALA A 328 -16.58 22.91 -65.72
N LEU A 329 -16.26 23.44 -66.91
CA LEU A 329 -16.72 22.88 -68.19
C LEU A 329 -15.85 21.69 -68.66
N GLY A 330 -14.65 21.51 -68.09
CA GLY A 330 -13.72 20.42 -68.43
C GLY A 330 -12.50 20.80 -69.26
N VAL A 331 -12.19 22.10 -69.40
CA VAL A 331 -10.92 22.55 -70.04
C VAL A 331 -9.73 22.08 -69.21
N ARG A 332 -8.73 21.48 -69.89
CA ARG A 332 -7.63 20.77 -69.23
C ARG A 332 -6.49 21.70 -68.82
N LYS A 333 -6.06 21.59 -67.57
CA LYS A 333 -4.83 22.24 -67.06
C LYS A 333 -3.56 21.40 -67.25
N THR A 334 -3.70 20.09 -67.37
CA THR A 334 -2.60 19.12 -67.37
C THR A 334 -2.74 18.16 -68.55
N VAL A 335 -1.60 17.63 -69.02
CA VAL A 335 -1.54 16.54 -70.00
C VAL A 335 -1.58 15.21 -69.25
N ASP A 336 -2.23 14.19 -69.82
CA ASP A 336 -2.36 12.87 -69.18
C ASP A 336 -0.98 12.21 -68.93
N LEU A 337 -0.82 11.58 -67.76
CA LEU A 337 0.43 10.92 -67.37
C LEU A 337 0.83 9.80 -68.34
N THR A 338 -0.12 9.12 -68.98
CA THR A 338 0.16 8.05 -69.96
C THR A 338 0.86 8.62 -71.19
N THR A 339 0.42 9.78 -71.68
CA THR A 339 1.06 10.54 -72.76
C THR A 339 2.44 11.05 -72.36
N ILE A 340 2.59 11.54 -71.12
CA ILE A 340 3.88 11.98 -70.55
C ILE A 340 4.86 10.81 -70.48
N PHE A 341 4.48 9.68 -69.87
CA PHE A 341 5.32 8.49 -69.74
C PHE A 341 5.72 7.92 -71.11
N ASN A 342 4.77 7.76 -72.03
CA ASN A 342 5.03 7.21 -73.36
C ASN A 342 5.97 8.09 -74.21
N ARG A 343 6.01 9.41 -73.97
CA ARG A 343 6.93 10.34 -74.66
C ARG A 343 8.28 10.52 -73.96
N LEU A 344 8.38 10.37 -72.63
CA LEU A 344 9.61 10.65 -71.85
C LEU A 344 10.37 9.41 -71.37
N LEU A 345 9.69 8.30 -71.07
CA LEU A 345 10.30 7.05 -70.58
C LEU A 345 10.52 5.99 -71.67
N ALA A 346 10.04 6.22 -72.89
CA ALA A 346 10.36 5.33 -74.01
C ALA A 346 11.88 5.30 -74.27
N PRO A 347 12.50 4.12 -74.41
CA PRO A 347 13.86 4.03 -74.92
C PRO A 347 13.86 4.47 -76.38
N SER A 348 14.49 5.62 -76.67
CA SER A 348 14.73 6.03 -78.04
C SER A 348 15.65 4.99 -78.69
N ALA A 349 15.13 4.27 -79.68
CA ALA A 349 15.99 3.67 -80.68
C ALA A 349 16.80 4.79 -81.37
N GLU A 350 18.08 4.50 -81.59
CA GLU A 350 19.05 5.19 -82.44
C GLU A 350 18.63 6.55 -83.03
N ASN A 351 19.16 7.64 -82.48
CA ASN A 351 19.28 8.92 -83.18
C ASN A 351 20.76 9.32 -83.22
N ASN A 352 21.27 9.60 -84.41
CA ASN A 352 22.68 9.45 -84.75
C ASN A 352 23.49 10.77 -84.63
N ASP A 353 23.18 11.57 -83.61
CA ASP A 353 23.80 12.87 -83.35
C ASP A 353 24.64 12.86 -82.08
N GLY A 354 25.92 13.19 -82.20
CA GLY A 354 26.96 13.03 -81.17
C GLY A 354 26.90 14.01 -79.99
N LYS A 355 25.78 14.09 -79.26
CA LYS A 355 25.69 14.75 -77.95
C LYS A 355 25.36 13.72 -76.86
N PRO A 356 26.18 13.59 -75.80
CA PRO A 356 25.88 12.69 -74.69
C PRO A 356 24.68 13.22 -73.89
N THR A 357 23.51 12.60 -74.07
CA THR A 357 22.32 12.89 -73.24
C THR A 357 22.58 12.37 -71.82
N THR A 358 22.96 13.26 -70.91
CA THR A 358 23.34 12.93 -69.53
C THR A 358 22.16 12.38 -68.71
N GLY A 359 22.48 11.58 -67.68
CA GLY A 359 21.51 10.86 -66.85
C GLY A 359 20.71 11.73 -65.87
N ALA A 360 19.94 12.70 -66.40
CA ALA A 360 19.14 13.66 -65.62
C ALA A 360 17.62 13.62 -65.93
N ARG A 361 17.18 12.73 -66.85
CA ARG A 361 15.79 12.68 -67.34
C ARG A 361 14.74 12.48 -66.23
N HIS A 362 15.07 11.77 -65.14
CA HIS A 362 14.20 11.62 -63.97
C HIS A 362 14.10 12.91 -63.15
N MET A 363 15.19 13.67 -63.00
CA MET A 363 15.17 14.97 -62.31
C MET A 363 14.32 15.99 -63.07
N GLU A 364 14.37 16.00 -64.40
CA GLU A 364 13.52 16.87 -65.23
C GLU A 364 12.04 16.50 -65.13
N LEU A 365 11.72 15.20 -65.18
CA LEU A 365 10.37 14.69 -64.94
C LEU A 365 9.85 15.09 -63.54
N ILE A 366 10.66 14.95 -62.49
CA ILE A 366 10.33 15.34 -61.12
C ILE A 366 10.10 16.85 -61.01
N LYS A 367 10.94 17.69 -61.64
CA LYS A 367 10.75 19.15 -61.66
C LYS A 367 9.45 19.56 -62.32
N TYR A 368 9.12 18.95 -63.47
CA TYR A 368 7.84 19.20 -64.13
C TYR A 368 6.65 18.78 -63.25
N LEU A 369 6.64 17.53 -62.77
CA LEU A 369 5.53 17.01 -61.96
C LEU A 369 5.36 17.76 -60.63
N ALA A 370 6.46 18.19 -60.00
CA ALA A 370 6.42 19.04 -58.81
C ALA A 370 5.82 20.44 -59.10
N SER A 371 6.04 20.99 -60.31
CA SER A 371 5.47 22.28 -60.70
C SER A 371 3.97 22.26 -60.97
N VAL A 372 3.41 21.11 -61.39
CA VAL A 372 1.97 20.93 -61.67
C VAL A 372 1.24 20.11 -60.60
N LYS A 373 1.87 19.85 -59.44
CA LYS A 373 1.44 18.85 -58.44
C LYS A 373 -0.01 18.94 -57.97
N ASP A 374 -0.57 20.16 -57.94
CA ASP A 374 -1.92 20.43 -57.43
C ASP A 374 -3.01 20.25 -58.51
N ASP A 375 -2.60 20.08 -59.77
CA ASP A 375 -3.46 19.80 -60.93
C ASP A 375 -3.28 18.35 -61.46
N ILE A 376 -2.63 17.46 -60.69
CA ILE A 376 -2.52 16.02 -60.96
C ILE A 376 -3.69 15.28 -60.29
N PRO A 377 -4.48 14.46 -61.01
CA PRO A 377 -5.57 13.67 -60.42
C PRO A 377 -5.12 12.70 -59.32
N ALA A 378 -5.99 12.41 -58.36
CA ALA A 378 -5.66 11.57 -57.20
C ALA A 378 -5.27 10.13 -57.58
N ASP A 379 -5.87 9.54 -58.61
CA ASP A 379 -5.53 8.20 -59.10
C ASP A 379 -4.23 8.17 -59.89
N ASP A 380 -3.93 9.23 -60.65
CA ASP A 380 -2.63 9.44 -61.27
C ASP A 380 -1.52 9.61 -60.21
N MET A 381 -1.82 10.27 -59.09
CA MET A 381 -0.90 10.35 -57.94
C MET A 381 -0.65 8.98 -57.28
N LYS A 382 -1.65 8.09 -57.21
CA LYS A 382 -1.46 6.69 -56.77
C LYS A 382 -0.57 5.94 -57.76
N ARG A 383 -0.79 6.13 -59.07
CA ARG A 383 0.01 5.52 -60.15
C ARG A 383 1.47 5.98 -60.12
N LEU A 384 1.73 7.27 -59.89
CA LEU A 384 3.08 7.83 -59.69
C LEU A 384 3.82 7.15 -58.53
N ARG A 385 3.17 7.01 -57.36
CA ARG A 385 3.75 6.32 -56.19
C ARG A 385 4.11 4.85 -56.47
N ALA A 386 3.31 4.16 -57.27
CA ALA A 386 3.49 2.75 -57.59
C ALA A 386 4.54 2.47 -58.70
N THR A 387 4.87 3.47 -59.53
CA THR A 387 5.71 3.29 -60.72
C THR A 387 7.19 3.48 -60.39
N PRO A 388 8.10 2.57 -60.81
CA PRO A 388 9.53 2.76 -60.64
C PRO A 388 10.07 3.79 -61.65
N ILE A 389 10.43 4.98 -61.18
CA ILE A 389 10.83 6.13 -62.04
C ILE A 389 12.17 6.77 -61.66
N CYS A 390 12.90 6.22 -60.68
CA CYS A 390 14.16 6.80 -60.19
C CYS A 390 15.24 5.73 -59.99
N PRO A 391 16.50 5.98 -60.41
CA PRO A 391 17.63 5.13 -60.05
C PRO A 391 18.13 5.41 -58.62
N ALA A 392 18.75 4.40 -58.02
CA ALA A 392 19.54 4.56 -56.79
C ALA A 392 20.99 4.94 -57.14
N GLU A 393 21.74 5.48 -56.17
CA GLU A 393 23.16 5.80 -56.32
C GLU A 393 24.01 4.52 -56.52
N ALA A 394 24.93 4.56 -57.48
CA ALA A 394 25.78 3.43 -57.87
C ALA A 394 27.20 3.84 -58.31
N GLY A 395 27.60 5.10 -58.10
CA GLY A 395 28.96 5.57 -58.36
C GLY A 395 29.99 5.04 -57.35
N PRO A 396 31.30 5.16 -57.66
CA PRO A 396 32.36 4.79 -56.73
C PRO A 396 32.38 5.69 -55.50
N ALA A 397 33.01 5.22 -54.41
CA ALA A 397 33.04 5.92 -53.11
C ALA A 397 33.53 7.38 -53.23
N GLY A 398 32.81 8.30 -52.60
CA GLY A 398 33.01 9.76 -52.71
C GLY A 398 32.46 10.39 -54.00
N ARG A 399 31.87 9.61 -54.91
CA ARG A 399 31.19 10.05 -56.15
C ARG A 399 29.92 9.22 -56.42
N GLU A 400 29.26 8.74 -55.37
CA GLU A 400 28.10 7.84 -55.43
C GLU A 400 26.95 8.42 -56.29
N SER A 401 26.75 9.74 -56.19
CA SER A 401 25.71 10.48 -56.92
C SER A 401 25.96 10.66 -58.42
N THR A 402 27.18 10.38 -58.93
CA THR A 402 27.51 10.63 -60.35
C THR A 402 26.99 9.56 -61.30
N GLN A 403 26.61 8.39 -60.79
CA GLN A 403 26.11 7.26 -61.58
C GLN A 403 24.91 6.61 -60.90
N GLY A 404 23.85 6.35 -61.67
CA GLY A 404 22.64 5.67 -61.20
C GLY A 404 22.63 4.18 -61.53
N THR A 405 21.86 3.40 -60.77
CA THR A 405 21.56 2.00 -61.07
C THR A 405 20.83 1.84 -62.41
N ALA A 406 21.14 0.77 -63.15
CA ALA A 406 20.37 0.39 -64.35
C ALA A 406 18.92 -0.02 -64.04
N ARG A 407 18.66 -0.52 -62.81
CA ARG A 407 17.32 -0.72 -62.27
C ARG A 407 16.73 0.60 -61.80
N LEU A 408 15.47 0.87 -62.16
CA LEU A 408 14.65 1.89 -61.52
C LEU A 408 13.92 1.32 -60.29
N TYR A 409 13.70 2.16 -59.30
CA TYR A 409 13.03 1.89 -58.03
C TYR A 409 11.79 2.77 -57.90
N LYS A 410 10.82 2.33 -57.09
CA LYS A 410 9.73 3.22 -56.65
C LYS A 410 10.32 4.27 -55.71
N ILE A 411 9.72 5.46 -55.66
CA ILE A 411 10.20 6.52 -54.76
C ILE A 411 10.09 6.10 -53.28
N SER A 412 9.11 5.26 -52.93
CA SER A 412 8.99 4.64 -51.59
C SER A 412 10.05 3.58 -51.26
N GLU A 413 10.82 3.11 -52.25
CA GLU A 413 11.94 2.17 -52.09
C GLU A 413 13.28 2.90 -51.99
N LEU A 414 13.29 4.24 -52.05
CA LEU A 414 14.50 5.07 -52.06
C LEU A 414 14.60 5.98 -50.84
N TYR A 415 15.85 6.23 -50.43
CA TYR A 415 16.22 7.12 -49.34
C TYR A 415 16.69 8.49 -49.82
N GLU A 416 16.55 9.52 -48.98
CA GLU A 416 17.13 10.84 -49.25
C GLU A 416 18.67 10.80 -49.34
N PRO A 417 19.32 11.59 -50.22
CA PRO A 417 20.78 11.65 -50.37
C PRO A 417 21.47 12.29 -49.17
N LYS A 418 21.68 11.48 -48.13
CA LYS A 418 22.38 11.78 -46.88
C LYS A 418 23.51 10.79 -46.68
N GLU A 419 24.68 11.30 -46.31
CA GLU A 419 25.89 10.51 -46.01
C GLU A 419 25.62 9.40 -44.99
N ALA A 420 24.98 9.73 -43.86
CA ALA A 420 24.59 8.78 -42.82
C ALA A 420 23.55 7.71 -43.25
N LEU A 421 22.98 7.78 -44.46
CA LEU A 421 22.13 6.73 -45.05
C LEU A 421 22.90 5.89 -46.08
N ARG A 422 23.85 6.49 -46.83
CA ARG A 422 24.85 5.76 -47.63
C ARG A 422 25.68 4.83 -46.74
N ASP A 423 26.08 5.31 -45.57
CA ASP A 423 26.86 4.57 -44.58
C ASP A 423 26.21 3.24 -44.15
N LEU A 424 24.88 3.16 -44.15
CA LEU A 424 24.10 1.97 -43.79
C LEU A 424 23.91 0.97 -44.95
N GLY A 425 24.38 1.32 -46.15
CA GLY A 425 24.15 0.54 -47.37
C GLY A 425 22.69 0.58 -47.85
N LEU A 426 21.98 1.68 -47.58
CA LEU A 426 20.58 1.86 -47.99
C LEU A 426 20.49 2.38 -49.45
N PRO A 427 19.43 2.04 -50.20
CA PRO A 427 19.23 2.49 -51.58
C PRO A 427 18.88 3.99 -51.63
N VAL A 428 19.90 4.84 -51.67
CA VAL A 428 19.77 6.29 -51.77
C VAL A 428 19.38 6.73 -53.18
N LEU A 429 18.46 7.70 -53.30
CA LEU A 429 18.07 8.33 -54.58
C LEU A 429 19.27 8.99 -55.27
N GLN A 430 19.55 8.61 -56.52
CA GLN A 430 20.56 9.29 -57.32
C GLN A 430 20.06 10.67 -57.78
N TRP A 431 20.67 11.71 -57.23
CA TRP A 431 20.38 13.11 -57.56
C TRP A 431 21.67 13.80 -58.06
N PRO A 432 21.83 14.03 -59.38
CA PRO A 432 23.08 14.50 -59.94
C PRO A 432 23.33 15.98 -59.60
N GLY A 433 24.43 16.24 -58.88
CA GLY A 433 24.89 17.59 -58.53
C GLY A 433 25.94 17.56 -57.41
N PRO A 434 26.49 18.74 -57.04
CA PRO A 434 27.36 18.86 -55.86
C PRO A 434 26.58 18.52 -54.56
N PRO A 435 27.29 18.25 -53.44
CA PRO A 435 26.65 18.04 -52.14
C PRO A 435 25.68 19.17 -51.76
N GLY A 436 24.49 18.84 -51.27
CA GLY A 436 23.43 19.80 -50.95
C GLY A 436 22.60 20.32 -52.15
N SER A 437 22.76 19.71 -53.34
CA SER A 437 21.92 19.97 -54.51
C SER A 437 20.48 19.46 -54.37
N TYR A 438 20.27 18.34 -53.67
CA TYR A 438 18.96 17.94 -53.17
C TYR A 438 18.63 18.72 -51.90
N ARG A 439 17.41 19.26 -51.80
CA ARG A 439 16.92 20.00 -50.63
C ARG A 439 15.51 19.52 -50.27
N PRO A 440 15.30 18.86 -49.10
CA PRO A 440 13.97 18.36 -48.70
C PRO A 440 12.87 19.44 -48.72
N GLY A 441 13.24 20.69 -48.43
CA GLY A 441 12.32 21.83 -48.40
C GLY A 441 11.94 22.43 -49.77
N SER A 442 12.55 22.00 -50.88
CA SER A 442 12.23 22.51 -52.23
C SER A 442 10.90 21.97 -52.76
N LEU A 443 10.45 22.43 -53.94
CA LEU A 443 9.24 21.89 -54.58
C LEU A 443 9.43 20.40 -54.91
N GLU A 444 10.60 20.04 -55.44
CA GLU A 444 11.00 18.68 -55.77
C GLU A 444 11.13 17.80 -54.53
N GLY A 445 11.78 18.28 -53.46
CA GLY A 445 11.92 17.54 -52.20
C GLY A 445 10.58 17.28 -51.51
N ARG A 446 9.69 18.28 -51.46
CA ARG A 446 8.31 18.14 -50.97
C ARG A 446 7.49 17.19 -51.84
N PHE A 447 7.67 17.23 -53.16
CA PHE A 447 6.97 16.33 -54.09
C PHE A 447 7.46 14.88 -53.96
N LEU A 448 8.76 14.64 -53.84
CA LEU A 448 9.34 13.33 -53.53
C LEU A 448 8.88 12.81 -52.16
N THR A 449 8.74 13.68 -51.16
CA THR A 449 8.12 13.33 -49.86
C THR A 449 6.65 12.94 -50.04
N ALA A 450 5.88 13.67 -50.85
CA ALA A 450 4.50 13.33 -51.19
C ALA A 450 4.36 12.04 -52.03
N LEU A 451 5.42 11.63 -52.74
CA LEU A 451 5.52 10.34 -53.43
C LEU A 451 6.14 9.22 -52.57
N GLY A 452 6.57 9.53 -51.35
CA GLY A 452 6.94 8.56 -50.31
C GLY A 452 8.43 8.34 -50.06
N ILE A 453 9.33 9.25 -50.49
CA ILE A 453 10.78 9.09 -50.28
C ILE A 453 11.12 8.97 -48.78
N GLN A 454 12.02 8.05 -48.45
CA GLN A 454 12.35 7.76 -47.06
C GLN A 454 13.44 8.70 -46.53
N SER A 455 13.08 9.59 -45.62
CA SER A 455 14.01 10.53 -44.98
C SER A 455 14.86 9.91 -43.87
N LYS A 456 14.47 8.72 -43.40
CA LYS A 456 15.09 7.91 -42.34
C LYS A 456 14.62 6.45 -42.48
N PRO A 457 15.42 5.45 -42.11
CA PRO A 457 15.00 4.05 -42.05
C PRO A 457 14.03 3.81 -40.88
N PHE A 458 13.23 2.76 -41.00
CA PHE A 458 12.29 2.34 -39.96
C PHE A 458 12.99 1.49 -38.87
N VAL A 459 12.42 1.46 -37.66
CA VAL A 459 13.04 0.75 -36.53
C VAL A 459 13.21 -0.76 -36.78
N PRO A 460 12.25 -1.51 -37.35
CA PRO A 460 12.47 -2.91 -37.70
C PRO A 460 13.65 -3.12 -38.66
N GLU A 461 13.80 -2.27 -39.67
CA GLU A 461 14.89 -2.35 -40.65
C GLU A 461 16.27 -2.04 -40.01
N LEU A 462 16.31 -1.10 -39.06
CA LEU A 462 17.51 -0.85 -38.25
C LEU A 462 17.83 -2.04 -37.32
N VAL A 463 16.82 -2.69 -36.73
CA VAL A 463 17.01 -3.92 -35.93
C VAL A 463 17.50 -5.07 -36.82
N ASP A 464 17.02 -5.19 -38.04
CA ASP A 464 17.47 -6.20 -39.01
C ASP A 464 18.92 -5.96 -39.46
N MET A 465 19.34 -4.71 -39.65
CA MET A 465 20.75 -4.38 -39.88
C MET A 465 21.63 -4.61 -38.63
N MET A 466 21.13 -4.33 -37.43
CA MET A 466 21.82 -4.66 -36.17
C MET A 466 21.89 -6.19 -35.90
N ALA A 467 20.95 -6.97 -36.43
CA ALA A 467 20.96 -8.44 -36.35
C ALA A 467 21.74 -9.12 -37.50
N SER A 468 22.27 -8.36 -38.47
CA SER A 468 22.97 -8.92 -39.63
C SER A 468 24.39 -9.40 -39.30
N ASP A 469 24.89 -10.39 -40.04
CA ASP A 469 26.22 -11.00 -39.86
C ASP A 469 27.39 -10.06 -40.16
N ASP A 470 27.13 -8.98 -40.91
CA ASP A 470 28.10 -7.95 -41.31
C ASP A 470 28.45 -7.04 -40.10
N LEU A 471 29.61 -7.30 -39.49
CA LEU A 471 30.12 -6.58 -38.31
C LEU A 471 30.20 -5.05 -38.50
N PRO A 472 30.82 -4.52 -39.58
CA PRO A 472 30.74 -3.10 -39.92
C PRO A 472 29.31 -2.56 -40.01
N ARG A 473 28.40 -3.23 -40.72
CA ARG A 473 27.03 -2.77 -40.91
C ARG A 473 26.23 -2.78 -39.61
N ARG A 474 26.37 -3.83 -38.79
CA ARG A 474 25.82 -3.95 -37.43
C ARG A 474 26.22 -2.75 -36.57
N SER A 475 27.52 -2.45 -36.54
CA SER A 475 28.08 -1.34 -35.76
C SER A 475 27.55 0.03 -36.22
N LYS A 476 27.54 0.28 -37.54
CA LYS A 476 26.98 1.51 -38.12
C LYS A 476 25.48 1.67 -37.84
N ALA A 477 24.68 0.61 -38.00
CA ALA A 477 23.25 0.63 -37.73
C ALA A 477 22.93 0.95 -36.26
N MET A 478 23.67 0.34 -35.33
CA MET A 478 23.53 0.61 -33.90
C MET A 478 23.94 2.05 -33.54
N THR A 479 25.06 2.53 -34.08
CA THR A 479 25.54 3.91 -33.90
C THR A 479 24.53 4.92 -34.45
N TYR A 480 24.01 4.69 -35.66
CA TYR A 480 22.98 5.54 -36.28
C TYR A 480 21.70 5.57 -35.45
N PHE A 481 21.21 4.42 -34.97
CA PHE A 481 20.05 4.33 -34.10
C PHE A 481 20.26 5.11 -32.80
N ILE A 482 21.39 4.91 -32.12
CA ILE A 482 21.74 5.61 -30.87
C ILE A 482 21.78 7.13 -31.06
N ALA A 483 22.44 7.62 -32.11
CA ALA A 483 22.62 9.04 -32.38
C ALA A 483 21.31 9.73 -32.79
N ASN A 484 20.52 9.11 -33.67
CA ASN A 484 19.31 9.70 -34.23
C ASN A 484 18.05 9.40 -33.40
N HIS A 485 18.11 8.58 -32.35
CA HIS A 485 16.97 8.08 -31.56
C HIS A 485 15.88 9.12 -31.29
N HIS A 486 16.27 10.28 -30.76
CA HIS A 486 15.34 11.36 -30.39
C HIS A 486 14.93 12.20 -31.61
N ILE A 487 15.87 12.55 -32.49
CA ILE A 487 15.65 13.34 -33.71
C ILE A 487 14.64 12.64 -34.64
N ASN A 488 14.77 11.31 -34.77
CA ASN A 488 13.92 10.48 -35.61
C ASN A 488 12.68 9.91 -34.87
N GLY A 489 12.53 10.15 -33.57
CA GLY A 489 11.37 9.73 -32.78
C GLY A 489 11.26 8.21 -32.56
N TYR A 490 12.38 7.48 -32.60
CA TYR A 490 12.41 6.01 -32.56
C TYR A 490 11.89 5.40 -31.25
N GLY A 491 11.92 6.15 -30.13
CA GLY A 491 11.33 5.74 -28.84
C GLY A 491 9.79 5.58 -28.86
N SER A 492 9.13 5.83 -29.99
CA SER A 492 7.73 5.45 -30.23
C SER A 492 7.55 3.96 -30.58
N PHE A 493 8.64 3.23 -30.87
CA PHE A 493 8.63 1.81 -31.16
C PHE A 493 9.08 1.00 -29.94
N GLN A 494 8.35 -0.06 -29.61
CA GLN A 494 8.60 -0.89 -28.42
C GLN A 494 9.75 -1.90 -28.65
N LEU A 495 11.00 -1.45 -28.77
CA LEU A 495 12.14 -2.37 -29.04
C LEU A 495 12.26 -3.49 -28.00
N GLY A 496 11.85 -3.25 -26.75
CA GLY A 496 11.88 -4.23 -25.65
C GLY A 496 11.10 -5.53 -25.90
N THR A 497 10.18 -5.55 -26.87
CA THR A 497 9.44 -6.77 -27.28
C THR A 497 10.00 -7.44 -28.55
N SER A 498 11.16 -6.99 -29.05
CA SER A 498 11.82 -7.62 -30.19
C SER A 498 12.43 -8.98 -29.80
N THR A 499 12.19 -10.00 -30.62
CA THR A 499 12.80 -11.34 -30.48
C THR A 499 14.13 -11.47 -31.22
N LYS A 500 14.54 -10.46 -32.00
CA LYS A 500 15.79 -10.53 -32.77
C LYS A 500 16.99 -10.34 -31.83
N GLN A 501 18.04 -11.12 -32.07
CA GLN A 501 19.26 -11.10 -31.28
C GLN A 501 20.27 -10.13 -31.90
N PHE A 502 20.46 -8.97 -31.27
CA PHE A 502 21.28 -7.88 -31.80
C PHE A 502 22.05 -7.08 -30.75
N LEU A 503 21.85 -7.35 -29.46
CA LEU A 503 22.55 -6.66 -28.37
C LEU A 503 23.78 -7.47 -27.92
N PRO A 504 24.99 -6.88 -27.92
CA PRO A 504 26.19 -7.54 -27.43
C PRO A 504 26.20 -7.64 -25.91
N LEU A 505 26.84 -8.69 -25.39
CA LEU A 505 26.97 -8.94 -23.96
C LEU A 505 28.27 -8.41 -23.38
N GLN A 506 28.29 -8.26 -22.05
CA GLN A 506 29.50 -7.98 -21.29
C GLN A 506 30.28 -9.28 -21.05
N GLY A 507 31.45 -9.40 -21.67
CA GLY A 507 32.33 -10.58 -21.56
C GLY A 507 32.11 -11.67 -22.61
N ASP A 508 31.18 -11.48 -23.55
CA ASP A 508 30.98 -12.35 -24.72
C ASP A 508 30.74 -11.47 -25.95
N GLU A 509 31.71 -11.45 -26.87
CA GLU A 509 31.68 -10.64 -28.08
C GLU A 509 31.03 -11.35 -29.28
N ILE A 510 30.82 -12.67 -29.16
CA ILE A 510 30.30 -13.55 -30.22
C ILE A 510 28.78 -13.69 -30.07
N ARG A 511 28.28 -13.83 -28.83
CA ARG A 511 26.86 -14.01 -28.56
C ARG A 511 26.13 -12.67 -28.45
N TYR A 512 25.10 -12.54 -29.27
CA TYR A 512 24.13 -11.45 -29.22
C TYR A 512 22.81 -11.99 -28.68
N VAL A 513 22.01 -11.14 -28.03
CA VAL A 513 20.72 -11.51 -27.46
C VAL A 513 19.63 -10.47 -27.76
N SER A 514 18.39 -10.80 -27.46
CA SER A 514 17.25 -9.88 -27.51
C SER A 514 17.19 -8.97 -26.26
N PRO A 515 16.49 -7.81 -26.32
CA PRO A 515 16.38 -6.89 -25.18
C PRO A 515 15.73 -7.45 -23.91
N ALA A 516 15.04 -8.59 -23.98
CA ALA A 516 14.43 -9.27 -22.84
C ALA A 516 15.36 -10.32 -22.18
N GLU A 517 16.49 -10.65 -22.81
CA GLU A 517 17.45 -11.66 -22.34
C GLU A 517 18.65 -11.07 -21.59
N CYS A 518 18.89 -9.76 -21.71
CA CYS A 518 19.94 -9.05 -20.98
C CYS A 518 19.44 -7.87 -20.13
N PHE A 519 20.27 -7.45 -19.19
CA PHE A 519 19.97 -6.42 -18.18
C PHE A 519 21.17 -5.51 -17.95
N THR A 520 21.00 -4.35 -17.30
CA THR A 520 22.13 -3.46 -16.95
C THR A 520 22.69 -3.67 -15.54
N ASN A 521 21.90 -4.19 -14.60
CA ASN A 521 22.38 -4.42 -13.24
C ASN A 521 23.37 -5.61 -13.20
N GLU A 522 24.67 -5.31 -13.20
CA GLU A 522 25.76 -6.30 -13.15
C GLU A 522 25.57 -7.36 -12.04
N ARG A 523 24.88 -7.02 -10.93
CA ARG A 523 24.61 -7.95 -9.81
C ARG A 523 23.72 -9.13 -10.20
N CYS A 524 22.81 -8.99 -11.17
CA CYS A 524 21.90 -10.10 -11.53
C CYS A 524 22.61 -11.27 -12.23
N SER A 525 23.86 -11.08 -12.67
CA SER A 525 24.73 -12.15 -13.21
C SER A 525 24.91 -13.34 -12.26
N VAL A 526 24.78 -13.13 -10.94
CA VAL A 526 24.82 -14.20 -9.91
C VAL A 526 23.73 -15.28 -10.11
N LEU A 527 22.62 -14.94 -10.77
CA LEU A 527 21.52 -15.84 -11.13
C LEU A 527 21.61 -16.36 -12.58
N GLY A 528 22.75 -16.16 -13.25
CA GLY A 528 22.95 -16.57 -14.64
C GLY A 528 22.09 -15.79 -15.64
N PHE A 529 21.82 -14.52 -15.37
CA PHE A 529 21.28 -13.59 -16.36
C PHE A 529 22.42 -12.91 -17.12
N SER A 530 22.22 -12.64 -18.41
CA SER A 530 23.21 -11.97 -19.24
C SER A 530 23.20 -10.46 -19.00
N ILE A 531 24.37 -9.83 -19.02
CA ILE A 531 24.51 -8.38 -18.82
C ILE A 531 24.82 -7.70 -20.15
N LEU A 532 24.15 -6.59 -20.46
CA LEU A 532 24.39 -5.77 -21.64
C LEU A 532 25.83 -5.22 -21.62
N ARG A 533 26.50 -5.10 -22.78
CA ARG A 533 27.84 -4.52 -22.86
C ARG A 533 27.89 -3.09 -22.26
N LYS A 534 28.92 -2.80 -21.46
CA LYS A 534 28.95 -1.67 -20.50
C LYS A 534 28.86 -0.28 -21.14
N ASP A 535 29.38 -0.11 -22.35
CA ASP A 535 29.27 1.11 -23.15
C ASP A 535 27.82 1.42 -23.56
N LEU A 536 26.97 0.39 -23.71
CA LEU A 536 25.57 0.55 -24.08
C LEU A 536 24.64 0.80 -22.87
N HIS A 537 25.12 0.74 -21.62
CA HIS A 537 24.27 0.94 -20.43
C HIS A 537 23.60 2.32 -20.43
N ILE A 538 24.32 3.37 -20.83
CA ILE A 538 23.79 4.75 -20.99
C ILE A 538 22.74 4.88 -22.11
N HIS A 539 22.51 3.82 -22.88
CA HIS A 539 21.58 3.74 -24.00
C HIS A 539 20.60 2.55 -23.90
N ALA A 540 20.63 1.79 -22.80
CA ALA A 540 19.79 0.61 -22.57
C ALA A 540 18.29 0.92 -22.73
N ASN A 541 17.87 2.09 -22.25
CA ASN A 541 16.52 2.62 -22.42
C ASN A 541 16.09 2.84 -23.88
N LYS A 542 17.01 3.18 -24.80
CA LYS A 542 16.74 3.30 -26.25
C LYS A 542 16.47 1.93 -26.88
N PHE A 543 17.03 0.86 -26.31
CA PHE A 543 16.84 -0.52 -26.77
C PHE A 543 15.69 -1.26 -26.06
N GLY A 544 15.09 -0.65 -25.03
CA GLY A 544 14.07 -1.30 -24.20
C GLY A 544 14.62 -2.36 -23.24
N VAL A 545 15.92 -2.35 -22.97
CA VAL A 545 16.58 -3.25 -22.01
C VAL A 545 16.19 -2.85 -20.58
N ALA A 546 15.75 -3.83 -19.79
CA ALA A 546 15.38 -3.60 -18.39
C ALA A 546 16.63 -3.47 -17.49
N VAL A 547 16.50 -2.74 -16.38
CA VAL A 547 17.58 -2.63 -15.38
C VAL A 547 17.83 -3.98 -14.70
N ASP A 548 16.74 -4.68 -14.39
CA ASP A 548 16.75 -5.93 -13.62
C ASP A 548 15.73 -6.94 -14.18
N PRO A 549 16.01 -8.26 -14.08
CA PRO A 549 15.10 -9.33 -14.49
C PRO A 549 13.83 -9.39 -13.62
N PRO A 550 12.71 -9.95 -14.11
CA PRO A 550 11.46 -10.09 -13.34
C PRO A 550 11.68 -10.84 -12.02
N PHE A 551 11.30 -10.22 -10.90
CA PHE A 551 11.60 -10.75 -9.55
C PHE A 551 11.11 -12.20 -9.33
N THR A 552 9.96 -12.57 -9.92
CA THR A 552 9.45 -13.95 -9.88
C THR A 552 10.39 -14.97 -10.50
N GLU A 553 11.07 -14.63 -11.60
CA GLU A 553 12.03 -15.52 -12.26
C GLU A 553 13.36 -15.57 -11.49
N CYS A 554 13.76 -14.48 -10.83
CA CYS A 554 14.85 -14.52 -9.85
C CYS A 554 14.55 -15.53 -8.73
N VAL A 555 13.35 -15.48 -8.15
CA VAL A 555 12.90 -16.40 -7.09
C VAL A 555 12.88 -17.85 -7.58
N ASN A 556 12.37 -18.11 -8.79
CA ASN A 556 12.38 -19.45 -9.39
C ASN A 556 13.82 -20.01 -9.47
N ARG A 557 14.77 -19.20 -9.98
CA ARG A 557 16.17 -19.61 -10.14
C ARG A 557 16.89 -19.81 -8.80
N LEU A 558 16.63 -18.98 -7.79
CA LEU A 558 17.16 -19.16 -6.44
C LEU A 558 16.68 -20.49 -5.82
N ILE A 559 15.41 -20.84 -5.98
CA ILE A 559 14.85 -22.09 -5.47
C ILE A 559 15.37 -23.30 -6.27
N ALA A 560 15.55 -23.17 -7.59
CA ALA A 560 16.07 -24.24 -8.44
C ALA A 560 17.59 -24.47 -8.29
N LYS A 561 18.36 -23.46 -7.90
CA LYS A 561 19.81 -23.52 -7.69
C LYS A 561 20.22 -22.67 -6.47
N PRO A 562 20.02 -23.18 -5.24
CA PRO A 562 20.41 -22.47 -4.03
C PRO A 562 21.93 -22.31 -3.91
N PRO A 563 22.42 -21.30 -3.16
CA PRO A 563 23.85 -21.04 -3.00
C PRO A 563 24.53 -22.17 -2.21
N GLN A 564 25.78 -22.51 -2.56
CA GLN A 564 26.46 -23.69 -2.03
C GLN A 564 27.49 -23.39 -0.93
N ASN A 565 27.75 -22.12 -0.62
CA ASN A 565 28.66 -21.71 0.45
C ASN A 565 28.32 -20.29 0.96
N LYS A 566 28.94 -19.86 2.08
CA LYS A 566 28.69 -18.54 2.69
C LYS A 566 28.95 -17.36 1.74
N ARG A 567 29.96 -17.42 0.87
CA ARG A 567 30.30 -16.33 -0.08
C ARG A 567 29.25 -16.17 -1.18
N ASP A 568 28.83 -17.29 -1.77
CA ASP A 568 27.76 -17.33 -2.77
C ASP A 568 26.45 -16.83 -2.15
N ALA A 569 26.13 -17.29 -0.93
CA ALA A 569 24.94 -16.86 -0.18
C ALA A 569 24.95 -15.36 0.11
N SER A 570 26.07 -14.79 0.61
CA SER A 570 26.22 -13.34 0.81
C SER A 570 25.97 -12.54 -0.47
N THR A 571 26.52 -13.00 -1.61
CA THR A 571 26.39 -12.29 -2.89
C THR A 571 24.98 -12.41 -3.46
N LEU A 572 24.40 -13.62 -3.42
CA LEU A 572 23.09 -13.93 -3.96
C LEU A 572 21.96 -13.30 -3.13
N PHE A 573 21.97 -13.48 -1.81
CA PHE A 573 21.01 -12.84 -0.92
C PHE A 573 21.19 -11.31 -0.88
N GLY A 574 22.42 -10.80 -1.01
CA GLY A 574 22.69 -9.37 -1.15
C GLY A 574 22.09 -8.76 -2.44
N TYR A 575 21.97 -9.53 -3.51
CA TYR A 575 21.21 -9.11 -4.70
C TYR A 575 19.71 -8.98 -4.40
N PHE A 576 19.07 -10.00 -3.78
CA PHE A 576 17.66 -9.90 -3.38
C PHE A 576 17.41 -8.81 -2.33
N ALA A 577 18.37 -8.56 -1.43
CA ALA A 577 18.32 -7.47 -0.45
C ALA A 577 18.17 -6.10 -1.13
N SER A 578 18.92 -5.86 -2.21
CA SER A 578 18.80 -4.62 -3.00
C SER A 578 17.46 -4.44 -3.72
N ARG A 579 16.62 -5.49 -3.75
CA ARG A 579 15.29 -5.52 -4.40
C ARG A 579 14.13 -5.81 -3.42
N LEU A 580 14.33 -5.58 -2.12
CA LEU A 580 13.31 -5.85 -1.08
C LEU A 580 11.99 -5.09 -1.26
N GLY A 581 11.99 -3.97 -1.99
CA GLY A 581 10.75 -3.26 -2.35
C GLY A 581 9.80 -4.05 -3.26
N GLU A 582 10.31 -5.04 -4.00
CA GLU A 582 9.53 -5.85 -4.96
C GLU A 582 8.97 -7.15 -4.36
N ILE A 583 9.30 -7.47 -3.10
CA ILE A 583 8.99 -8.79 -2.51
C ILE A 583 7.51 -8.91 -2.07
N GLY A 584 6.67 -9.32 -3.01
CA GLY A 584 5.26 -9.65 -2.77
C GLY A 584 5.09 -10.80 -1.78
N GLN A 585 3.96 -10.82 -1.06
CA GLN A 585 3.68 -11.77 0.02
C GLN A 585 3.71 -13.25 -0.42
N ASN A 586 3.31 -13.54 -1.66
CA ASN A 586 3.42 -14.88 -2.27
C ASN A 586 4.88 -15.32 -2.47
N SER A 587 5.79 -14.38 -2.74
CA SER A 587 7.23 -14.66 -2.85
C SER A 587 7.85 -14.89 -1.48
N VAL A 588 7.44 -14.11 -0.46
CA VAL A 588 7.86 -14.33 0.94
C VAL A 588 7.50 -15.75 1.40
N ALA A 589 6.26 -16.19 1.21
CA ALA A 589 5.83 -17.54 1.58
C ALA A 589 6.67 -18.63 0.86
N LYS A 590 6.79 -18.53 -0.47
CA LYS A 590 7.60 -19.47 -1.28
C LYS A 590 9.06 -19.54 -0.84
N LEU A 591 9.68 -18.40 -0.49
CA LEU A 591 11.08 -18.34 -0.07
C LEU A 591 11.25 -18.85 1.37
N GLY A 592 10.34 -18.51 2.28
CA GLY A 592 10.38 -18.93 3.68
C GLY A 592 10.22 -20.43 3.89
N ASP A 593 9.49 -21.11 3.00
CA ASP A 593 9.31 -22.56 2.99
C ASP A 593 10.38 -23.29 2.14
N ALA A 594 11.14 -22.58 1.30
CA ALA A 594 12.15 -23.18 0.43
C ALA A 594 13.49 -23.40 1.14
N ARG A 595 14.12 -24.55 0.88
CA ARG A 595 15.45 -24.88 1.39
C ARG A 595 16.53 -24.15 0.58
N ILE A 596 16.79 -22.90 0.93
CA ILE A 596 17.73 -22.02 0.23
C ILE A 596 18.94 -21.60 1.06
N VAL A 597 18.92 -21.77 2.39
CA VAL A 597 19.99 -21.30 3.28
C VAL A 597 21.03 -22.40 3.50
N PRO A 598 22.29 -22.25 3.04
CA PRO A 598 23.32 -23.26 3.23
C PRO A 598 23.89 -23.20 4.65
N ILE A 599 23.88 -24.35 5.33
CA ILE A 599 24.57 -24.59 6.60
C ILE A 599 25.63 -25.68 6.43
N ASN A 600 26.73 -25.57 7.19
CA ASN A 600 27.83 -26.53 7.15
C ASN A 600 27.60 -27.63 8.20
N THR A 601 26.95 -28.72 7.83
CA THR A 601 26.61 -29.79 8.78
C THR A 601 27.86 -30.58 9.17
N ARG A 602 28.28 -30.48 10.45
CA ARG A 602 29.19 -31.45 11.05
C ARG A 602 28.40 -32.76 11.26
N HIS A 603 28.70 -33.78 10.46
CA HIS A 603 27.96 -35.05 10.47
C HIS A 603 27.92 -35.70 11.87
N GLN A 604 26.73 -35.71 12.47
CA GLN A 604 26.39 -36.58 13.60
C GLN A 604 25.71 -37.86 13.07
N THR A 605 25.97 -39.00 13.70
CA THR A 605 25.24 -40.25 13.41
C THR A 605 24.08 -40.43 14.39
N SER A 606 23.14 -41.34 14.07
CA SER A 606 21.89 -41.55 14.82
C SER A 606 22.04 -41.90 16.30
N ASN A 607 23.25 -42.22 16.75
CA ASN A 607 23.54 -42.66 18.12
C ASN A 607 24.21 -41.56 18.98
N GLY A 608 24.31 -40.32 18.50
CA GLY A 608 24.66 -39.15 19.32
C GLY A 608 26.15 -38.96 19.64
N PHE A 609 27.05 -39.76 19.07
CA PHE A 609 28.49 -39.60 19.21
C PHE A 609 29.12 -38.92 17.98
N ILE A 610 30.10 -38.05 18.23
CA ILE A 610 30.93 -37.40 17.20
C ILE A 610 32.06 -38.36 16.83
N ASN A 611 32.28 -38.59 15.53
CA ASN A 611 33.34 -39.47 15.04
C ASN A 611 34.46 -38.65 14.37
N GLU A 612 35.50 -38.33 15.13
CA GLU A 612 36.64 -37.50 14.67
C GLU A 612 37.54 -38.20 13.62
N LYS A 613 37.27 -39.47 13.28
CA LYS A 613 38.00 -40.22 12.23
C LYS A 613 37.27 -40.27 10.88
N ALA A 614 36.27 -39.42 10.66
CA ALA A 614 35.66 -39.19 9.34
C ALA A 614 36.30 -37.96 8.65
N SER A 615 37.18 -38.20 7.69
CA SER A 615 37.91 -37.15 6.97
C SER A 615 37.02 -36.33 6.00
N GLU A 616 37.01 -35.01 6.19
CA GLU A 616 36.81 -33.99 5.14
C GLU A 616 35.61 -34.16 4.18
N GLN A 617 34.45 -34.58 4.68
CA GLN A 617 33.17 -34.41 3.97
C GLN A 617 32.23 -33.48 4.73
N THR A 618 32.50 -32.18 4.61
CA THR A 618 31.58 -31.10 5.03
C THR A 618 30.40 -31.06 4.07
N SER A 619 29.34 -31.82 4.36
CA SER A 619 28.12 -31.74 3.56
C SER A 619 27.41 -30.41 3.81
N VAL A 620 27.13 -29.69 2.73
CA VAL A 620 26.32 -28.48 2.77
C VAL A 620 24.86 -28.91 2.75
N GLN A 621 24.14 -28.60 3.82
CA GLN A 621 22.72 -28.86 3.95
C GLN A 621 21.96 -27.55 3.75
N HIS A 622 20.86 -27.59 3.00
CA HIS A 622 19.99 -26.43 2.85
C HIS A 622 18.81 -26.49 3.81
N VAL A 623 18.69 -25.49 4.68
CA VAL A 623 17.54 -25.27 5.57
C VAL A 623 16.66 -24.14 5.03
N THR A 624 15.43 -24.04 5.55
CA THR A 624 14.52 -22.95 5.17
C THR A 624 14.81 -21.69 5.99
N PRO A 625 14.55 -20.47 5.48
CA PRO A 625 14.73 -19.24 6.25
C PRO A 625 14.03 -19.25 7.61
N GLN A 626 12.84 -19.86 7.71
CA GLN A 626 12.11 -20.00 8.97
C GLN A 626 12.81 -20.89 10.03
N GLN A 627 13.79 -21.70 9.63
CA GLN A 627 14.49 -22.67 10.50
C GLN A 627 15.86 -22.17 10.98
N CYS A 628 16.41 -21.12 10.38
CA CYS A 628 17.70 -20.55 10.76
C CYS A 628 17.57 -19.18 11.47
N TYR A 629 18.59 -18.86 12.26
CA TYR A 629 18.65 -17.66 13.10
C TYR A 629 19.79 -16.75 12.67
N ILE A 630 19.60 -15.43 12.77
CA ILE A 630 20.58 -14.44 12.29
C ILE A 630 21.54 -14.02 13.40
N GLY A 631 22.85 -14.13 13.12
CA GLY A 631 23.93 -13.73 14.02
C GLY A 631 24.57 -14.93 14.73
N SER A 632 24.81 -14.80 16.03
CA SER A 632 25.30 -15.86 16.91
C SER A 632 24.72 -15.69 18.32
N SER A 633 24.68 -16.77 19.12
CA SER A 633 24.14 -16.74 20.47
C SER A 633 24.85 -17.75 21.37
N SER A 634 25.64 -17.27 22.32
CA SER A 634 26.49 -18.10 23.21
C SER A 634 25.74 -19.17 24.01
N ASN A 635 24.41 -19.04 24.15
CA ASN A 635 23.56 -20.01 24.85
C ASN A 635 22.87 -21.01 23.91
N TYR A 636 22.83 -20.75 22.59
CA TYR A 636 21.95 -21.46 21.64
C TYR A 636 22.63 -21.86 20.31
N GLU A 637 23.87 -21.44 20.06
CA GLU A 637 24.64 -21.70 18.83
C GLU A 637 24.99 -23.20 18.60
N GLU A 638 25.11 -24.00 19.67
CA GLU A 638 25.25 -25.46 19.56
C GLU A 638 23.89 -26.19 19.41
N ILE A 639 22.77 -25.45 19.49
CA ILE A 639 21.41 -26.00 19.62
C ILE A 639 20.58 -25.80 18.34
N PHE A 640 20.64 -24.60 17.76
CA PHE A 640 19.90 -24.15 16.57
C PHE A 640 20.86 -23.65 15.49
N ASP A 641 20.42 -23.66 14.22
CA ASP A 641 21.23 -23.24 13.08
C ASP A 641 21.34 -21.70 12.99
N PHE A 642 22.36 -21.13 13.64
CA PHE A 642 22.73 -19.73 13.50
C PHE A 642 23.55 -19.48 12.22
N VAL A 643 23.20 -18.44 11.49
CA VAL A 643 23.81 -18.04 10.23
C VAL A 643 24.04 -16.53 10.17
N ASP A 644 25.09 -16.15 9.47
CA ASP A 644 25.37 -14.77 9.10
C ASP A 644 25.94 -14.76 7.68
N PHE A 645 25.41 -13.87 6.85
CA PHE A 645 25.86 -13.63 5.48
C PHE A 645 26.14 -12.12 5.23
N GLY A 646 26.20 -11.30 6.28
CA GLY A 646 26.33 -9.84 6.20
C GLY A 646 24.97 -9.11 6.16
N GLY A 647 24.96 -7.83 6.55
CA GLY A 647 23.74 -7.06 6.85
C GLY A 647 22.66 -7.07 5.76
N ASP A 648 23.04 -6.85 4.50
CA ASP A 648 22.12 -6.90 3.35
C ASP A 648 21.44 -8.28 3.24
N ALA A 649 22.25 -9.33 3.14
CA ALA A 649 21.79 -10.72 3.00
C ALA A 649 20.93 -11.17 4.19
N ASN A 650 21.33 -10.81 5.41
CA ASN A 650 20.58 -11.09 6.64
C ASN A 650 19.22 -10.38 6.63
N SER A 651 19.14 -9.15 6.12
CA SER A 651 17.88 -8.39 5.98
C SER A 651 16.90 -9.07 5.01
N PHE A 652 17.41 -9.68 3.93
CA PHE A 652 16.59 -10.51 3.05
C PHE A 652 16.08 -11.79 3.73
N LEU A 653 16.91 -12.48 4.50
CA LEU A 653 16.51 -13.68 5.23
C LEU A 653 15.45 -13.38 6.32
N ILE A 654 15.61 -12.28 7.07
CA ILE A 654 14.59 -11.79 8.01
C ILE A 654 13.27 -11.53 7.29
N ARG A 655 13.30 -10.89 6.11
CA ARG A 655 12.10 -10.68 5.30
C ARG A 655 11.47 -11.98 4.78
N CYS A 656 12.23 -13.06 4.68
CA CYS A 656 11.76 -14.41 4.32
C CYS A 656 11.34 -15.27 5.53
N GLY A 657 11.49 -14.77 6.77
CA GLY A 657 11.02 -15.44 7.99
C GLY A 657 12.09 -15.87 8.99
N SER A 658 13.38 -15.61 8.74
CA SER A 658 14.43 -15.83 9.73
C SER A 658 14.27 -14.89 10.93
N LYS A 659 14.68 -15.36 12.11
CA LYS A 659 14.59 -14.63 13.38
C LYS A 659 15.98 -14.33 13.92
N ASN A 660 16.11 -13.40 14.86
CA ASN A 660 17.40 -13.17 15.54
C ASN A 660 17.63 -14.18 16.67
N GLU A 661 16.56 -14.65 17.34
CA GLU A 661 16.63 -15.62 18.44
C GLU A 661 15.47 -16.64 18.38
N PRO A 662 15.67 -17.87 18.90
CA PRO A 662 14.61 -18.88 19.02
C PRO A 662 13.57 -18.48 20.08
N THR A 663 12.28 -18.70 19.78
CA THR A 663 11.21 -18.36 20.71
C THR A 663 11.09 -19.36 21.86
N ILE A 664 10.50 -18.93 22.98
CA ILE A 664 10.22 -19.78 24.15
C ILE A 664 9.45 -21.05 23.79
N PHE A 665 8.53 -20.98 22.81
CA PHE A 665 7.80 -22.15 22.29
C PHE A 665 8.71 -23.13 21.56
N GLU A 666 9.63 -22.65 20.72
CA GLU A 666 10.59 -23.48 19.98
C GLU A 666 11.61 -24.14 20.94
N ILE A 667 12.06 -23.39 21.95
CA ILE A 667 12.93 -23.89 23.02
C ILE A 667 12.20 -24.96 23.86
N ALA A 668 10.96 -24.73 24.27
CA ALA A 668 10.17 -25.69 25.04
C ALA A 668 9.84 -26.95 24.24
N ALA A 669 9.49 -26.81 22.95
CA ALA A 669 9.25 -27.93 22.04
C ALA A 669 10.52 -28.78 21.84
N LEU A 670 11.68 -28.13 21.70
CA LEU A 670 12.97 -28.81 21.61
C LEU A 670 13.32 -29.54 22.92
N ALA A 671 13.13 -28.90 24.07
CA ALA A 671 13.34 -29.53 25.38
C ALA A 671 12.45 -30.78 25.55
N CYS A 672 11.23 -30.76 25.02
CA CYS A 672 10.34 -31.93 25.02
C CYS A 672 10.76 -33.03 24.02
N ARG A 673 11.47 -32.69 22.94
CA ARG A 673 11.86 -33.62 21.86
C ARG A 673 13.23 -34.26 22.09
N GLU A 674 14.20 -33.47 22.54
CA GLU A 674 15.63 -33.83 22.62
C GLU A 674 16.26 -33.45 23.99
N PRO A 675 15.63 -33.76 25.14
CA PRO A 675 16.08 -33.26 26.45
C PRO A 675 17.51 -33.66 26.80
N ALA A 676 17.94 -34.87 26.41
CA ALA A 676 19.30 -35.36 26.66
C ALA A 676 20.36 -34.64 25.81
N ARG A 677 20.08 -34.33 24.52
CA ARG A 677 20.99 -33.52 23.69
C ARG A 677 21.12 -32.11 24.27
N LEU A 678 19.99 -31.53 24.65
CA LEU A 678 19.92 -30.19 25.24
C LEU A 678 20.73 -30.11 26.55
N LEU A 679 20.59 -31.09 27.46
CA LEU A 679 21.39 -31.16 28.69
C LEU A 679 22.89 -31.32 28.41
N GLY A 680 23.27 -32.17 27.45
CA GLY A 680 24.68 -32.35 27.06
C GLY A 680 25.33 -31.08 26.52
N ILE A 681 24.61 -30.31 25.69
CA ILE A 681 25.07 -29.03 25.13
C ILE A 681 25.23 -27.95 26.21
N MET A 682 24.30 -27.89 27.16
CA MET A 682 24.34 -26.88 28.23
C MET A 682 25.50 -27.09 29.23
N LYS A 683 26.23 -28.23 29.15
CA LYS A 683 27.47 -28.58 29.85
C LYS A 683 27.44 -28.61 31.39
N SER A 684 26.41 -28.06 32.03
CA SER A 684 26.16 -28.19 33.47
C SER A 684 24.66 -28.34 33.77
N PRO A 685 24.28 -29.01 34.89
CA PRO A 685 22.90 -29.05 35.35
C PRO A 685 22.34 -27.65 35.67
N GLU A 686 23.16 -26.77 36.25
CA GLU A 686 22.73 -25.41 36.64
C GLU A 686 22.37 -24.53 35.42
N ASN A 687 23.07 -24.67 34.30
CA ASN A 687 22.72 -24.00 33.04
C ASN A 687 21.34 -24.48 32.53
N TYR A 688 21.05 -25.78 32.68
CA TYR A 688 19.74 -26.36 32.32
C TYR A 688 18.64 -25.94 33.30
N LEU A 689 18.92 -25.83 34.61
CA LEU A 689 18.01 -25.23 35.59
C LEU A 689 17.72 -23.75 35.26
N GLY A 690 18.74 -23.00 34.82
CA GLY A 690 18.58 -21.64 34.28
C GLY A 690 17.64 -21.58 33.07
N LEU A 691 17.64 -22.61 32.20
CA LEU A 691 16.68 -22.73 31.11
C LEU A 691 15.26 -23.04 31.62
N LEU A 692 15.11 -23.98 32.56
CA LEU A 692 13.81 -24.31 33.17
C LEU A 692 13.20 -23.11 33.90
N ARG A 693 14.00 -22.24 34.53
CA ARG A 693 13.55 -20.97 35.13
C ARG A 693 12.93 -20.03 34.10
N LYS A 694 13.55 -19.85 32.93
CA LYS A 694 12.96 -19.07 31.82
C LYS A 694 11.62 -19.66 31.35
N LEU A 695 11.49 -20.99 31.30
CA LEU A 695 10.22 -21.65 30.94
C LEU A 695 9.16 -21.53 32.06
N ALA A 696 9.58 -21.42 33.32
CA ALA A 696 8.69 -21.17 34.46
C ALA A 696 8.16 -19.74 34.49
N ASP A 697 9.01 -18.74 34.22
CA ASP A 697 8.60 -17.33 34.13
C ASP A 697 7.54 -17.10 33.04
N ASP A 698 7.64 -17.80 31.90
CA ASP A 698 6.67 -17.76 30.79
C ASP A 698 5.54 -18.83 30.87
N LEU A 699 5.36 -19.47 32.03
CA LEU A 699 4.30 -20.48 32.24
C LEU A 699 2.87 -20.01 31.86
N PRO A 700 2.44 -18.74 32.09
CA PRO A 700 1.13 -18.25 31.63
C PRO A 700 1.01 -18.17 30.10
N THR A 701 2.14 -18.03 29.39
CA THR A 701 2.22 -18.01 27.93
C THR A 701 2.18 -19.44 27.38
N LEU A 702 3.00 -20.35 27.93
CA LEU A 702 3.05 -21.76 27.55
C LEU A 702 1.72 -22.49 27.80
N LYS A 703 0.99 -22.18 28.90
CA LYS A 703 -0.34 -22.72 29.19
C LYS A 703 -1.40 -22.43 28.10
N LYS A 704 -1.17 -21.47 27.19
CA LYS A 704 -2.08 -21.16 26.06
C LYS A 704 -1.94 -22.16 24.92
N ASP A 705 -0.73 -22.66 24.68
CA ASP A 705 -0.45 -23.70 23.69
C ASP A 705 -0.81 -25.08 24.27
N LYS A 706 -2.07 -25.48 24.08
CA LYS A 706 -2.60 -26.76 24.58
C LYS A 706 -1.83 -27.99 24.08
N PRO A 707 -1.47 -28.16 22.78
CA PRO A 707 -0.69 -29.31 22.35
C PRO A 707 0.73 -29.32 22.92
N LEU A 708 1.47 -28.21 22.90
CA LEU A 708 2.82 -28.15 23.48
C LEU A 708 2.79 -28.40 24.98
N PHE A 709 1.90 -27.74 25.72
CA PHE A 709 1.79 -27.93 27.16
C PHE A 709 1.42 -29.38 27.51
N LYS A 710 0.58 -30.06 26.70
CA LYS A 710 0.32 -31.50 26.85
C LYS A 710 1.58 -32.36 26.61
N GLN A 711 2.42 -31.99 25.64
CA GLN A 711 3.70 -32.67 25.39
C GLN A 711 4.66 -32.52 26.58
N MET A 712 4.79 -31.30 27.13
CA MET A 712 5.61 -31.01 28.31
C MET A 712 5.25 -31.90 29.52
N LYS A 713 3.95 -32.17 29.73
CA LYS A 713 3.49 -33.06 30.82
C LYS A 713 3.93 -34.53 30.68
N ALA A 714 4.30 -34.97 29.47
CA ALA A 714 4.64 -36.36 29.16
C ALA A 714 6.13 -36.59 28.86
N SER A 715 6.88 -35.54 28.49
CA SER A 715 8.30 -35.63 28.16
C SER A 715 9.22 -35.72 29.39
N LYS A 716 10.35 -36.44 29.25
CA LYS A 716 11.42 -36.52 30.27
C LYS A 716 12.37 -35.31 30.18
N PHE A 717 11.87 -34.10 30.41
CA PHE A 717 12.61 -32.85 30.23
C PHE A 717 12.86 -32.05 31.52
N LEU A 718 12.33 -32.50 32.66
CA LEU A 718 12.58 -31.83 33.94
C LEU A 718 13.75 -32.50 34.65
N LEU A 719 14.58 -31.71 35.35
CA LEU A 719 15.63 -32.26 36.22
C LEU A 719 15.03 -32.59 37.58
N GLY A 720 15.12 -33.85 37.98
CA GLY A 720 14.93 -34.31 39.36
C GLY A 720 16.29 -34.51 40.04
N ALA A 721 16.35 -34.21 41.34
CA ALA A 721 17.52 -34.45 42.19
C ALA A 721 17.30 -35.70 43.06
N ILE A 722 18.37 -36.46 43.29
CA ILE A 722 18.42 -37.63 44.18
C ILE A 722 19.61 -37.44 45.14
N GLU A 723 19.39 -37.64 46.44
CA GLU A 723 20.46 -37.66 47.45
C GLU A 723 20.93 -39.09 47.70
N ILE A 724 22.22 -39.36 47.46
CA ILE A 724 22.85 -40.67 47.72
C ILE A 724 23.43 -40.65 49.14
N PRO A 725 22.99 -41.53 50.06
CA PRO A 725 23.52 -41.59 51.41
C PRO A 725 24.88 -42.30 51.48
N ASN A 726 25.79 -41.82 52.34
CA ASN A 726 27.01 -42.54 52.68
C ASN A 726 26.68 -43.84 53.45
N SER A 727 27.28 -44.97 53.05
CA SER A 727 27.08 -46.25 53.74
C SER A 727 27.73 -46.23 55.12
N LYS A 728 26.92 -46.33 56.18
CA LYS A 728 27.38 -46.51 57.56
C LYS A 728 27.27 -47.97 58.06
N ASP A 729 26.81 -48.90 57.23
CA ASP A 729 26.51 -50.27 57.67
C ASP A 729 27.75 -51.19 57.77
N ASP A 730 28.76 -51.03 56.90
CA ASP A 730 29.94 -51.93 56.90
C ASP A 730 30.83 -51.82 58.17
N LYS A 731 30.75 -50.69 58.91
CA LYS A 731 31.55 -50.49 60.13
C LYS A 731 30.99 -51.20 61.39
N LYS A 732 29.81 -51.83 61.33
CA LYS A 732 29.22 -52.56 62.48
C LYS A 732 29.54 -54.06 62.55
N SER A 733 30.33 -54.59 61.62
CA SER A 733 30.63 -56.03 61.55
C SER A 733 31.86 -56.50 62.37
N LYS A 734 32.75 -55.60 62.81
CA LYS A 734 34.03 -55.95 63.48
C LYS A 734 34.50 -54.99 64.58
N ARG A 735 33.75 -54.91 65.68
CA ARG A 735 34.17 -54.57 67.09
C ARG A 735 32.89 -54.34 67.91
N SER A 736 32.69 -54.90 69.11
CA SER A 736 33.47 -55.89 69.88
C SER A 736 32.54 -56.79 70.67
N GLN A 737 33.05 -57.93 71.17
CA GLN A 737 32.49 -58.65 72.30
C GLN A 737 33.34 -58.34 73.56
N VAL A 738 32.75 -58.44 74.75
CA VAL A 738 33.39 -58.34 76.08
C VAL A 738 33.74 -56.92 76.57
N ASP A 739 32.82 -56.38 77.37
CA ASP A 739 32.94 -55.80 78.72
C ASP A 739 33.99 -54.72 79.06
N GLY A 740 33.51 -53.65 79.72
CA GLY A 740 34.31 -52.66 80.44
C GLY A 740 33.51 -51.40 80.82
N PHE A 741 33.29 -51.15 82.12
CA PHE A 741 32.63 -49.94 82.62
C PHE A 741 33.56 -48.71 82.58
N THR A 742 33.05 -47.57 82.11
CA THR A 742 32.89 -46.33 82.90
C THR A 742 31.84 -45.42 82.26
N ASP A 743 31.28 -44.51 83.04
CA ASP A 743 30.28 -43.51 82.63
C ASP A 743 30.98 -42.19 82.20
N ASP A 744 30.17 -41.14 82.02
CA ASP A 744 30.48 -39.71 81.86
C ASP A 744 30.62 -39.13 80.43
N ILE A 745 29.54 -38.44 80.04
CA ILE A 745 29.48 -37.11 79.39
C ILE A 745 30.42 -36.86 78.19
N ALA A 746 29.85 -36.98 76.98
CA ALA A 746 30.34 -36.30 75.78
C ALA A 746 29.26 -35.31 75.26
N ASP A 747 29.71 -34.12 74.85
CA ASP A 747 28.86 -32.99 74.43
C ASP A 747 28.38 -33.17 72.97
N PRO A 748 27.07 -33.09 72.65
CA PRO A 748 26.57 -33.32 71.29
C PRO A 748 26.80 -32.09 70.38
N GLY A 749 28.06 -31.85 69.98
CA GLY A 749 28.39 -30.69 69.14
C GLY A 749 29.81 -30.61 68.59
N ASP A 750 30.29 -31.60 67.82
CA ASP A 750 31.32 -31.39 66.76
C ASP A 750 31.53 -32.58 65.77
N GLU A 751 30.48 -33.33 65.38
CA GLU A 751 30.59 -34.41 64.35
C GLU A 751 29.88 -34.11 63.00
N ASP A 752 29.12 -33.02 62.87
CA ASP A 752 28.24 -32.77 61.70
C ASP A 752 28.95 -32.17 60.45
N ALA A 753 30.27 -31.97 60.48
CA ALA A 753 31.01 -31.22 59.45
C ALA A 753 31.57 -32.06 58.28
N GLU A 754 31.89 -33.35 58.48
CA GLU A 754 32.68 -34.13 57.51
C GLU A 754 31.86 -35.04 56.55
N ASP A 755 30.55 -35.20 56.75
CA ASP A 755 29.78 -36.34 56.21
C ASP A 755 28.58 -35.94 55.31
N ALA A 756 28.80 -34.94 54.45
CA ALA A 756 27.77 -34.41 53.53
C ALA A 756 27.48 -35.34 52.33
N PRO A 757 26.20 -35.63 52.00
CA PRO A 757 25.83 -36.58 50.95
C PRO A 757 25.91 -35.99 49.53
N ILE A 758 26.24 -36.85 48.55
CA ILE A 758 26.37 -36.47 47.14
C ILE A 758 24.98 -36.37 46.48
N ARG A 759 24.77 -35.30 45.70
CA ARG A 759 23.54 -35.06 44.91
C ARG A 759 23.76 -35.43 43.44
N GLN A 760 22.83 -36.21 42.89
CA GLN A 760 22.79 -36.55 41.46
C GLN A 760 21.54 -35.95 40.81
N TYR A 761 21.71 -35.35 39.62
CA TYR A 761 20.60 -34.85 38.80
C TYR A 761 20.28 -35.82 37.65
N GLN A 762 18.99 -36.01 37.35
CA GLN A 762 18.51 -36.88 36.26
C GLN A 762 17.30 -36.27 35.53
N LEU A 763 17.19 -36.48 34.22
CA LEU A 763 16.05 -36.08 33.40
C LEU A 763 14.86 -37.04 33.57
N ALA A 764 13.70 -36.50 33.97
CA ALA A 764 12.50 -37.27 34.28
C ALA A 764 11.20 -36.54 33.87
N VAL A 765 10.07 -37.26 33.96
CA VAL A 765 8.72 -36.70 33.72
C VAL A 765 8.24 -36.02 35.00
N ALA A 766 7.45 -34.94 34.88
CA ALA A 766 6.87 -34.26 36.04
C ALA A 766 6.20 -35.21 37.05
N SER A 767 5.40 -36.17 36.58
CA SER A 767 4.69 -37.15 37.42
C SER A 767 5.59 -38.14 38.18
N SER A 768 6.88 -38.24 37.85
CA SER A 768 7.88 -39.03 38.58
C SER A 768 8.73 -38.18 39.54
N ILE A 769 8.56 -36.86 39.54
CA ILE A 769 9.27 -35.93 40.41
C ILE A 769 8.31 -35.46 41.53
N VAL A 770 8.82 -35.38 42.75
CA VAL A 770 8.09 -34.99 43.95
C VAL A 770 8.49 -33.58 44.38
N VAL A 771 7.52 -32.74 44.75
CA VAL A 771 7.77 -31.41 45.34
C VAL A 771 7.72 -31.53 46.87
N VAL A 772 8.67 -30.91 47.57
CA VAL A 772 8.89 -31.15 49.01
C VAL A 772 8.10 -30.12 49.85
N ASP A 773 6.84 -30.44 50.12
CA ASP A 773 5.97 -29.67 51.04
C ASP A 773 6.08 -30.11 52.51
N ASP A 774 6.33 -31.40 52.77
CA ASP A 774 6.58 -31.94 54.11
C ASP A 774 8.06 -32.32 54.29
N TYR A 775 8.84 -31.40 54.87
CA TYR A 775 10.26 -31.62 55.16
C TYR A 775 10.50 -32.73 56.22
N ILE A 776 9.53 -33.01 57.11
CA ILE A 776 9.65 -34.08 58.11
C ILE A 776 9.59 -35.43 57.39
N SER A 777 8.62 -35.61 56.49
CA SER A 777 8.54 -36.81 55.66
C SER A 777 9.67 -36.90 54.64
N TYR A 778 10.17 -35.79 54.10
CA TYR A 778 11.35 -35.79 53.23
C TYR A 778 12.57 -36.38 53.96
N ARG A 779 12.89 -35.92 55.17
CA ARG A 779 13.99 -36.48 55.97
C ARG A 779 13.89 -38.00 56.19
N LEU A 780 12.66 -38.54 56.28
CA LEU A 780 12.41 -39.97 56.47
C LEU A 780 12.54 -40.80 55.18
N PHE A 781 12.29 -40.23 54.01
CA PHE A 781 12.19 -40.98 52.75
C PHE A 781 13.18 -40.55 51.64
N ARG A 782 13.95 -39.46 51.83
CA ARG A 782 14.80 -38.79 50.81
C ARG A 782 15.63 -39.70 49.91
N ALA A 783 16.25 -40.76 50.46
CA ALA A 783 17.08 -41.70 49.70
C ALA A 783 16.31 -42.53 48.65
N ASN A 784 14.97 -42.44 48.63
CA ASN A 784 14.08 -43.11 47.68
C ASN A 784 13.17 -42.11 46.93
N LEU A 785 13.43 -40.80 47.02
CA LEU A 785 12.64 -39.75 46.38
C LEU A 785 13.45 -39.02 45.31
N MET A 786 12.91 -38.94 44.10
CA MET A 786 13.36 -37.98 43.10
C MET A 786 12.63 -36.65 43.32
N CYS A 787 13.34 -35.64 43.79
CA CYS A 787 12.75 -34.37 44.20
C CYS A 787 12.94 -33.27 43.14
N ALA A 788 12.03 -32.30 43.13
CA ALA A 788 12.24 -31.04 42.42
C ALA A 788 13.42 -30.26 43.05
N PRO A 789 14.12 -29.40 42.29
CA PRO A 789 15.03 -28.42 42.87
C PRO A 789 14.28 -27.50 43.86
N PHE A 790 14.92 -27.16 44.98
CA PHE A 790 14.37 -26.24 45.99
C PHE A 790 14.39 -24.79 45.47
N ASP A 791 13.40 -24.44 44.65
CA ASP A 791 13.25 -23.18 43.94
C ASP A 791 11.75 -22.95 43.68
N GLU A 792 11.15 -21.98 44.37
CA GLU A 792 9.69 -21.76 44.41
C GLU A 792 9.05 -21.65 43.00
N ARG A 793 9.75 -21.06 42.03
CA ARG A 793 9.26 -20.93 40.65
C ARG A 793 9.28 -22.27 39.91
N LEU A 794 10.34 -23.06 40.11
CA LEU A 794 10.42 -24.40 39.56
C LEU A 794 9.41 -25.34 40.23
N GLU A 795 9.16 -25.19 41.54
CA GLU A 795 8.14 -25.96 42.24
C GLU A 795 6.73 -25.68 41.70
N GLU A 796 6.33 -24.43 41.47
CA GLU A 796 5.03 -24.13 40.81
C GLU A 796 4.99 -24.69 39.37
N PHE A 797 6.07 -24.56 38.61
CA PHE A 797 6.17 -25.08 37.24
C PHE A 797 6.02 -26.61 37.19
N TYR A 798 6.68 -27.32 38.11
CA TYR A 798 6.64 -28.78 38.21
C TYR A 798 5.25 -29.25 38.65
N LEU A 799 4.62 -28.60 39.64
CA LEU A 799 3.22 -28.85 40.03
C LEU A 799 2.25 -28.59 38.86
N ALA A 800 2.43 -27.50 38.12
CA ALA A 800 1.61 -27.15 36.97
C ALA A 800 1.75 -28.15 35.81
N LEU A 801 2.90 -28.81 35.67
CA LEU A 801 3.13 -29.90 34.72
C LEU A 801 2.61 -31.25 35.22
N GLY A 802 2.67 -31.54 36.51
CA GLY A 802 2.01 -32.72 37.10
C GLY A 802 2.82 -33.47 38.16
N SER A 803 3.87 -32.86 38.71
CA SER A 803 4.51 -33.35 39.93
C SER A 803 3.54 -33.34 41.10
N SER A 804 3.75 -34.26 42.05
CA SER A 804 2.94 -34.36 43.26
C SER A 804 3.70 -33.79 44.46
N PRO A 805 3.02 -33.08 45.39
CA PRO A 805 3.61 -32.76 46.68
C PRO A 805 3.79 -34.04 47.52
N LEU A 806 4.89 -34.14 48.26
CA LEU A 806 5.24 -35.30 49.08
C LEU A 806 4.15 -35.66 50.11
N GLY A 807 3.49 -34.68 50.71
CA GLY A 807 2.39 -34.87 51.66
C GLY A 807 1.23 -35.71 51.09
N ASN A 808 0.98 -35.65 49.78
CA ASN A 808 -0.05 -36.48 49.11
C ASN A 808 0.40 -37.94 48.87
N LEU A 809 1.69 -38.22 48.96
CA LEU A 809 2.28 -39.56 48.83
C LEU A 809 2.45 -40.25 50.19
N VAL A 810 2.45 -39.51 51.29
CA VAL A 810 2.63 -40.05 52.64
C VAL A 810 1.28 -40.44 53.25
N GLN A 811 1.19 -41.65 53.80
CA GLN A 811 0.05 -42.12 54.57
C GLN A 811 0.38 -42.11 56.07
N GLU A 812 -0.38 -41.35 56.85
CA GLU A 812 -0.29 -41.23 58.31
C GLU A 812 -1.31 -42.18 58.99
N ASP A 813 -0.83 -43.29 59.59
CA ASP A 813 -1.60 -44.28 60.37
C ASP A 813 -1.40 -44.03 61.87
N LEU A 814 -2.44 -43.51 62.54
CA LEU A 814 -2.40 -43.09 63.95
C LEU A 814 -2.95 -44.17 64.87
N ARG A 815 -2.08 -44.74 65.71
CA ARG A 815 -2.39 -45.86 66.61
C ARG A 815 -2.40 -45.39 68.06
N LEU A 816 -3.48 -45.72 68.77
CA LEU A 816 -3.81 -45.15 70.08
C LEU A 816 -3.87 -46.23 71.16
N GLY A 817 -3.39 -45.89 72.35
CA GLY A 817 -3.64 -46.65 73.57
C GLY A 817 -5.06 -46.44 74.12
N SER A 818 -5.35 -47.14 75.23
CA SER A 818 -6.59 -46.98 75.99
C SER A 818 -6.86 -45.53 76.41
N THR A 819 -8.14 -45.13 76.44
CA THR A 819 -8.56 -43.84 76.97
C THR A 819 -8.38 -43.81 78.49
N THR A 820 -7.89 -42.69 79.03
CA THR A 820 -7.65 -42.53 80.48
C THR A 820 -8.92 -42.02 81.19
N GLU A 821 -9.19 -42.47 82.42
CA GLU A 821 -10.37 -42.03 83.18
C GLU A 821 -10.33 -40.51 83.52
N LYS A 822 -9.14 -39.95 83.71
CA LYS A 822 -8.93 -38.54 84.08
C LYS A 822 -8.81 -37.67 82.82
N GLN A 823 -9.90 -36.96 82.48
CA GLN A 823 -10.00 -36.09 81.29
C GLN A 823 -9.92 -34.58 81.59
N ASP A 824 -9.85 -34.17 82.86
CA ASP A 824 -9.89 -32.74 83.27
C ASP A 824 -8.73 -31.90 82.72
N SER A 825 -7.57 -32.53 82.53
CA SER A 825 -6.40 -31.92 81.87
C SER A 825 -6.69 -31.61 80.40
N GLY A 826 -7.38 -32.50 79.70
CA GLY A 826 -7.81 -32.31 78.30
C GLY A 826 -8.78 -31.13 78.16
N LEU A 827 -9.75 -30.98 79.06
CA LEU A 827 -10.68 -29.84 79.05
C LEU A 827 -9.98 -28.50 79.31
N LYS A 828 -9.02 -28.47 80.25
CA LYS A 828 -8.17 -27.28 80.50
C LYS A 828 -7.33 -26.93 79.27
N LEU A 829 -6.72 -27.93 78.63
CA LEU A 829 -5.94 -27.75 77.41
C LEU A 829 -6.81 -27.25 76.24
N ARG A 830 -8.03 -27.78 76.06
CA ARG A 830 -8.98 -27.31 75.04
C ARG A 830 -9.19 -25.81 75.14
N ASN A 831 -9.52 -25.32 76.34
CA ASN A 831 -9.85 -23.92 76.54
C ASN A 831 -8.60 -23.01 76.37
N HIS A 832 -7.41 -23.48 76.77
CA HIS A 832 -6.14 -22.77 76.52
C HIS A 832 -5.82 -22.68 75.02
N VAL A 833 -5.95 -23.78 74.26
CA VAL A 833 -5.76 -23.78 72.79
C VAL A 833 -6.77 -22.85 72.10
N LEU A 834 -8.01 -22.81 72.55
CA LEU A 834 -9.06 -21.91 72.03
C LEU A 834 -8.91 -20.44 72.46
N GLU A 835 -8.18 -20.17 73.55
CA GLU A 835 -7.78 -18.82 73.95
C GLU A 835 -6.63 -18.32 73.08
N ARG A 836 -5.59 -19.16 72.87
CA ARG A 836 -4.35 -18.76 72.19
C ARG A 836 -4.44 -18.77 70.68
N SER A 837 -5.28 -19.62 70.08
CA SER A 837 -5.59 -19.57 68.64
C SER A 837 -6.20 -18.23 68.21
N LYS A 838 -6.88 -17.50 69.10
CA LYS A 838 -7.43 -16.16 68.81
C LYS A 838 -6.36 -15.06 68.72
N LEU A 839 -5.20 -15.27 69.32
CA LEU A 839 -4.04 -14.39 69.18
C LEU A 839 -3.24 -14.78 67.93
N PHE A 840 -2.95 -16.07 67.78
CA PHE A 840 -2.21 -16.61 66.64
C PHE A 840 -2.86 -16.27 65.28
N LEU A 841 -4.17 -16.47 65.14
CA LEU A 841 -4.93 -16.11 63.93
C LEU A 841 -5.08 -14.60 63.69
N HIS A 842 -4.64 -13.73 64.61
CA HIS A 842 -4.65 -12.28 64.41
C HIS A 842 -3.39 -11.80 63.66
N GLU A 843 -2.28 -12.52 63.81
CA GLU A 843 -0.98 -12.19 63.20
C GLU A 843 -0.80 -12.85 61.81
N HIS A 844 -1.90 -13.26 61.16
CA HIS A 844 -1.91 -14.01 59.91
C HIS A 844 -2.94 -13.48 58.91
N ASP A 845 -2.61 -13.54 57.62
CA ASP A 845 -3.49 -13.10 56.55
C ASP A 845 -4.74 -13.97 56.40
N LYS A 846 -5.88 -13.32 56.11
CA LYS A 846 -7.18 -13.99 55.91
C LYS A 846 -7.20 -15.03 54.78
N HIS A 847 -6.20 -15.03 53.91
CA HIS A 847 -6.06 -15.97 52.79
C HIS A 847 -5.27 -17.24 53.16
N THR A 848 -4.50 -17.26 54.27
CA THR A 848 -3.79 -18.47 54.75
C THR A 848 -4.58 -19.24 55.81
N ILE A 849 -5.54 -18.58 56.47
CA ILE A 849 -6.40 -19.16 57.51
C ILE A 849 -7.39 -20.15 56.89
N LYS A 850 -7.20 -21.43 57.22
CA LYS A 850 -8.04 -22.57 56.83
C LYS A 850 -9.34 -22.60 57.64
N HIS A 851 -9.22 -22.45 58.96
CA HIS A 851 -10.34 -22.48 59.91
C HIS A 851 -10.17 -21.41 60.99
N ASP A 852 -11.23 -20.63 61.25
CA ASP A 852 -11.20 -19.56 62.24
C ASP A 852 -11.41 -20.08 63.67
N SER A 853 -11.15 -19.22 64.67
CA SER A 853 -11.33 -19.59 66.09
C SER A 853 -12.78 -19.96 66.46
N ARG A 854 -13.80 -19.53 65.71
CA ARG A 854 -15.21 -19.93 65.91
C ARG A 854 -15.48 -21.33 65.37
N TRP A 855 -14.90 -21.68 64.23
CA TRP A 855 -14.92 -23.04 63.72
C TRP A 855 -14.18 -23.96 64.69
N LEU A 856 -13.00 -23.57 65.19
CA LEU A 856 -12.21 -24.41 66.10
C LEU A 856 -12.96 -24.68 67.42
N ASP A 857 -13.63 -23.69 68.00
CA ASP A 857 -14.44 -23.89 69.22
C ASP A 857 -15.56 -24.93 68.99
N LYS A 858 -16.25 -24.86 67.85
CA LYS A 858 -17.33 -25.81 67.51
C LYS A 858 -16.85 -27.21 67.13
N ASN A 859 -15.63 -27.35 66.61
CA ASN A 859 -15.15 -28.60 65.99
C ASN A 859 -13.99 -29.26 66.74
N LEU A 860 -13.39 -28.63 67.76
CA LEU A 860 -12.29 -29.19 68.54
C LEU A 860 -12.77 -29.77 69.88
N SER A 861 -12.53 -31.06 70.06
CA SER A 861 -12.51 -31.75 71.34
C SER A 861 -11.07 -32.15 71.71
N VAL A 862 -10.85 -32.51 72.99
CA VAL A 862 -9.57 -33.03 73.47
C VAL A 862 -9.84 -34.33 74.24
N ARG A 863 -9.06 -35.38 73.98
CA ARG A 863 -9.14 -36.67 74.69
C ARG A 863 -7.76 -37.10 75.19
N THR A 864 -7.67 -37.50 76.46
CA THR A 864 -6.46 -38.05 77.07
C THR A 864 -6.40 -39.58 76.92
N VAL A 865 -5.27 -40.08 76.44
CA VAL A 865 -5.00 -41.51 76.17
C VAL A 865 -3.68 -41.98 76.81
N SER A 866 -3.50 -43.30 76.96
CA SER A 866 -2.31 -43.89 77.58
C SER A 866 -1.07 -43.87 76.69
N SER A 867 -1.21 -43.94 75.36
CA SER A 867 -0.11 -43.76 74.41
C SER A 867 -0.60 -43.31 73.03
N ILE A 868 0.29 -42.67 72.27
CA ILE A 868 0.07 -42.32 70.86
C ILE A 868 1.30 -42.76 70.06
N SER A 869 1.08 -43.41 68.92
CA SER A 869 2.13 -43.71 67.95
C SER A 869 1.64 -43.43 66.54
N LEU A 870 2.52 -42.88 65.71
CA LEU A 870 2.22 -42.46 64.35
C LEU A 870 3.13 -43.20 63.39
N ARG A 871 2.53 -44.02 62.51
CA ARG A 871 3.23 -44.70 61.43
C ARG A 871 3.07 -43.89 60.15
N ARG A 872 4.19 -43.43 59.59
CA ARG A 872 4.26 -42.87 58.22
C ARG A 872 4.66 -43.97 57.27
N SER A 873 3.97 -44.09 56.14
CA SER A 873 4.37 -44.98 55.03
C SER A 873 4.24 -44.27 53.70
N LEU A 874 5.23 -44.44 52.82
CA LEU A 874 5.23 -43.84 51.48
C LEU A 874 4.39 -44.71 50.53
N ARG A 875 3.29 -44.17 50.00
CA ARG A 875 2.35 -44.89 49.13
C ARG A 875 3.08 -45.46 47.91
N GLY A 876 2.93 -46.76 47.68
CA GLY A 876 3.60 -47.48 46.59
C GLY A 876 4.96 -48.08 46.95
N HIS A 877 5.53 -47.73 48.11
CA HIS A 877 6.76 -48.33 48.64
C HIS A 877 6.47 -49.20 49.87
N THR A 878 7.37 -50.11 50.18
CA THR A 878 7.35 -50.92 51.43
C THR A 878 7.88 -50.16 52.65
N LEU A 879 8.36 -48.93 52.46
CA LEU A 879 8.98 -48.09 53.49
C LEU A 879 7.94 -47.55 54.47
N SER A 880 8.13 -47.83 55.76
CA SER A 880 7.34 -47.20 56.83
C SER A 880 8.17 -46.94 58.09
N HIS A 881 8.02 -45.74 58.65
CA HIS A 881 8.64 -45.32 59.90
C HIS A 881 7.56 -45.16 60.98
N THR A 882 7.84 -45.55 62.23
CA THR A 882 6.87 -45.43 63.35
C THR A 882 7.46 -44.63 64.51
N GLU A 883 6.81 -43.51 64.81
CA GLU A 883 7.22 -42.50 65.79
C GLU A 883 6.31 -42.58 67.03
N LYS A 884 6.86 -42.54 68.25
CA LYS A 884 6.06 -42.35 69.47
C LYS A 884 5.76 -40.85 69.64
N ARG A 885 4.51 -40.50 69.98
CA ARG A 885 4.09 -39.11 70.15
C ARG A 885 3.38 -38.89 71.48
N SER A 886 3.37 -37.63 71.91
CA SER A 886 2.62 -37.16 73.08
C SER A 886 1.35 -36.37 72.70
N ALA A 887 1.26 -35.89 71.45
CA ALA A 887 0.06 -35.26 70.91
C ALA A 887 -0.14 -35.56 69.41
N ALA A 888 -1.41 -35.65 68.99
CA ALA A 888 -1.82 -35.79 67.59
C ALA A 888 -3.26 -35.30 67.37
N SER A 889 -3.61 -34.88 66.15
CA SER A 889 -4.98 -34.53 65.75
C SER A 889 -5.59 -35.63 64.88
N THR A 890 -6.84 -36.03 65.15
CA THR A 890 -7.63 -36.91 64.27
C THR A 890 -9.05 -36.37 64.07
N ASN A 891 -9.78 -36.89 63.08
CA ASN A 891 -11.15 -36.49 62.76
C ASN A 891 -12.09 -37.71 62.86
N GLU A 892 -13.07 -37.64 63.74
CA GLU A 892 -14.01 -38.73 64.02
C GLU A 892 -15.40 -38.37 63.46
N ARG A 893 -15.99 -39.28 62.69
CA ARG A 893 -17.21 -39.01 61.91
C ARG A 893 -18.41 -38.72 62.83
N GLY A 894 -18.82 -37.46 62.87
CA GLY A 894 -19.98 -36.97 63.63
C GLY A 894 -19.64 -36.22 64.91
N THR A 895 -18.42 -36.35 65.43
CA THR A 895 -17.92 -35.65 66.64
C THR A 895 -16.89 -34.56 66.33
N GLY A 896 -16.31 -34.57 65.12
CA GLY A 896 -15.40 -33.54 64.64
C GLY A 896 -13.93 -33.87 64.91
N TRP A 897 -13.11 -32.83 65.08
CA TRP A 897 -11.69 -32.99 65.32
C TRP A 897 -11.38 -33.21 66.81
N ILE A 898 -10.40 -34.08 67.04
CA ILE A 898 -9.98 -34.53 68.37
C ILE A 898 -8.48 -34.33 68.46
N LEU A 899 -8.04 -33.44 69.36
CA LEU A 899 -6.67 -33.41 69.82
C LEU A 899 -6.50 -34.51 70.87
N LEU A 900 -5.72 -35.53 70.53
CA LEU A 900 -5.34 -36.61 71.41
C LEU A 900 -4.05 -36.23 72.11
N VAL A 901 -3.99 -36.40 73.43
CA VAL A 901 -2.79 -36.16 74.24
C VAL A 901 -2.50 -37.31 75.20
N THR A 902 -1.23 -37.58 75.47
CA THR A 902 -0.83 -38.59 76.45
C THR A 902 -1.04 -38.11 77.89
N ALA A 903 -1.46 -39.02 78.78
CA ALA A 903 -1.55 -38.74 80.21
C ALA A 903 -0.17 -38.42 80.81
N GLY A 904 -0.04 -37.26 81.48
CA GLY A 904 1.21 -36.77 82.05
C GLY A 904 1.66 -35.47 81.39
N THR A 905 2.96 -35.31 81.16
CA THR A 905 3.55 -34.18 80.43
C THR A 905 3.47 -34.42 78.92
N TYR A 906 2.74 -33.55 78.21
CA TYR A 906 2.67 -33.52 76.76
C TYR A 906 3.62 -32.46 76.16
N ASP A 907 4.11 -32.71 74.95
CA ASP A 907 4.94 -31.77 74.21
C ASP A 907 4.08 -30.69 73.53
N VAL A 908 4.35 -29.42 73.89
CA VAL A 908 3.63 -28.26 73.35
C VAL A 908 3.95 -28.03 71.87
N TYR A 909 5.15 -28.43 71.39
CA TYR A 909 5.49 -28.39 69.98
C TYR A 909 4.65 -29.40 69.18
N GLN A 910 4.45 -30.62 69.69
CA GLN A 910 3.57 -31.62 69.06
C GLN A 910 2.09 -31.21 69.07
N ILE A 911 1.62 -30.53 70.13
CA ILE A 911 0.29 -29.90 70.11
C ILE A 911 0.21 -28.84 69.01
N SER A 912 1.27 -28.07 68.80
CA SER A 912 1.32 -27.03 67.77
C SER A 912 1.35 -27.61 66.35
N LEU A 913 2.14 -28.67 66.12
CA LEU A 913 2.10 -29.48 64.90
C LEU A 913 0.70 -30.04 64.60
N ALA A 914 -0.03 -30.46 65.63
CA ALA A 914 -1.39 -31.01 65.48
C ALA A 914 -2.45 -29.92 65.20
N ILE A 915 -2.37 -28.76 65.85
CA ILE A 915 -3.40 -27.70 65.74
C ILE A 915 -3.16 -26.77 64.55
N CYS A 916 -1.92 -26.41 64.21
CA CYS A 916 -1.67 -25.51 63.09
C CYS A 916 -2.08 -26.12 61.73
N LYS A 917 -2.01 -27.45 61.58
CA LYS A 917 -2.58 -28.19 60.43
C LYS A 917 -4.10 -28.02 60.25
N LEU A 918 -4.81 -27.63 61.31
CA LEU A 918 -6.26 -27.32 61.28
C LEU A 918 -6.52 -25.84 61.05
N LEU A 919 -5.68 -24.97 61.62
CA LEU A 919 -5.87 -23.52 61.57
C LEU A 919 -5.43 -22.90 60.24
N ILE A 920 -4.33 -23.39 59.64
CA ILE A 920 -3.65 -22.79 58.49
C ILE A 920 -3.56 -23.83 57.36
N ASP A 921 -3.62 -23.38 56.10
CA ASP A 921 -3.66 -24.33 54.97
C ASP A 921 -2.27 -24.89 54.60
N ARG A 922 -1.21 -24.08 54.78
CA ARG A 922 0.21 -24.48 54.68
C ARG A 922 1.03 -23.92 55.87
N PRO A 923 0.90 -24.47 57.08
CA PRO A 923 1.67 -24.02 58.25
C PRO A 923 3.18 -24.31 58.08
N THR A 924 3.98 -23.26 58.20
CA THR A 924 5.45 -23.27 58.15
C THR A 924 6.07 -23.69 59.49
N GLN A 925 7.39 -23.91 59.51
CA GLN A 925 8.12 -24.14 60.77
C GLN A 925 7.97 -22.96 61.76
N GLN A 926 7.94 -21.72 61.25
CA GLN A 926 7.76 -20.53 62.08
C GLN A 926 6.37 -20.48 62.71
N ASP A 927 5.33 -20.96 62.02
CA ASP A 927 3.95 -21.00 62.52
C ASP A 927 3.79 -22.00 63.67
N TYR A 928 4.46 -23.15 63.59
CA TYR A 928 4.49 -24.12 64.70
C TYR A 928 5.20 -23.55 65.94
N LEU A 929 6.38 -22.95 65.77
CA LEU A 929 7.18 -22.37 66.86
C LEU A 929 6.50 -21.13 67.48
N THR A 930 5.82 -20.32 66.66
CA THR A 930 5.05 -19.16 67.11
C THR A 930 3.83 -19.61 67.91
N PHE A 931 3.08 -20.63 67.45
CA PHE A 931 1.95 -21.15 68.22
C PHE A 931 2.39 -21.87 69.50
N GLU A 932 3.52 -22.58 69.48
CA GLU A 932 4.12 -23.15 70.68
C GLU A 932 4.48 -22.06 71.71
N THR A 933 5.06 -20.95 71.25
CA THR A 933 5.36 -19.77 72.09
C THR A 933 4.07 -19.16 72.66
N PHE A 934 3.01 -19.05 71.85
CA PHE A 934 1.69 -18.63 72.31
C PHE A 934 1.06 -19.60 73.31
N LEU A 935 1.40 -20.90 73.31
CA LEU A 935 0.90 -21.88 74.28
C LEU A 935 1.76 -21.96 75.55
N LYS A 936 3.08 -21.74 75.47
CA LYS A 936 4.00 -21.78 76.62
C LYS A 936 3.90 -20.55 77.53
N LEU A 937 3.83 -19.35 76.96
CA LEU A 937 3.89 -18.09 77.73
C LEU A 937 2.57 -17.74 78.45
N ASN A 938 2.65 -16.91 79.49
CA ASN A 938 1.47 -16.27 80.09
C ASN A 938 1.06 -14.98 79.33
N LEU A 939 -0.14 -14.46 79.58
CA LEU A 939 -0.67 -13.31 78.83
C LEU A 939 0.13 -12.01 79.08
N TYR A 940 0.74 -11.84 80.26
CA TYR A 940 1.55 -10.65 80.56
C TYR A 940 2.92 -10.69 79.87
N GLU A 941 3.51 -11.88 79.72
CA GLU A 941 4.73 -12.12 78.92
C GLU A 941 4.49 -11.89 77.43
N LEU A 942 3.32 -12.29 76.92
CA LEU A 942 2.93 -11.97 75.54
C LEU A 942 2.73 -10.46 75.37
N ARG A 943 2.14 -9.78 76.35
CA ARG A 943 1.99 -8.31 76.32
C ARG A 943 3.34 -7.58 76.31
N SER A 944 4.33 -8.01 77.11
CA SER A 944 5.65 -7.39 77.11
C SER A 944 6.48 -7.72 75.85
N ARG A 945 6.12 -8.77 75.12
CA ARG A 945 6.62 -9.08 73.77
C ARG A 945 5.82 -8.41 72.64
N GLY A 946 4.88 -7.52 72.95
CA GLY A 946 4.15 -6.70 71.98
C GLY A 946 2.79 -7.23 71.50
N TYR A 947 2.39 -8.45 71.88
CA TYR A 947 1.14 -9.05 71.39
C TYR A 947 -0.12 -8.44 72.02
N ASN A 948 -1.16 -8.23 71.21
CA ASN A 948 -2.41 -7.58 71.63
C ASN A 948 -3.35 -8.50 72.45
N VAL A 949 -3.00 -8.71 73.72
CA VAL A 949 -3.76 -9.56 74.66
C VAL A 949 -4.87 -8.84 75.42
N GLU A 950 -5.06 -7.52 75.26
CA GLU A 950 -5.94 -6.73 76.13
C GLU A 950 -7.38 -7.25 76.18
N ARG A 951 -7.91 -7.68 75.04
CA ARG A 951 -9.28 -8.20 74.94
C ARG A 951 -9.49 -9.46 75.77
N ILE A 952 -8.45 -10.30 75.91
CA ILE A 952 -8.50 -11.53 76.71
C ILE A 952 -8.31 -11.19 78.19
N LEU A 953 -7.39 -10.28 78.52
CA LEU A 953 -7.20 -9.81 79.91
C LEU A 953 -8.46 -9.12 80.46
N ARG A 954 -9.14 -8.28 79.67
CA ARG A 954 -10.41 -7.65 80.06
C ARG A 954 -11.53 -8.68 80.27
N ALA A 955 -11.59 -9.74 79.45
CA ALA A 955 -12.55 -10.83 79.63
C ALA A 955 -12.31 -11.59 80.95
N LYS A 956 -11.07 -12.02 81.21
CA LYS A 956 -10.70 -12.68 82.47
C LYS A 956 -10.91 -11.80 83.70
N ALA A 957 -10.63 -10.50 83.62
CA ALA A 957 -10.90 -9.56 84.71
C ALA A 957 -12.40 -9.35 84.98
N ALA A 958 -13.26 -9.42 83.96
CA ALA A 958 -14.71 -9.40 84.14
C ALA A 958 -15.22 -10.72 84.74
N GLU A 959 -14.76 -11.86 84.24
CA GLU A 959 -15.09 -13.20 84.72
C GLU A 959 -14.65 -13.41 86.18
N GLN A 960 -13.45 -12.93 86.55
CA GLN A 960 -12.98 -12.92 87.94
C GLN A 960 -13.83 -12.04 88.85
N ARG A 961 -14.24 -10.83 88.41
CA ARG A 961 -15.16 -9.98 89.19
C ARG A 961 -16.54 -10.60 89.39
N ILE A 962 -17.05 -11.33 88.40
CA ILE A 962 -18.34 -12.05 88.51
C ILE A 962 -18.18 -13.22 89.48
N ALA A 963 -17.14 -14.04 89.34
CA ALA A 963 -16.86 -15.15 90.25
C ALA A 963 -16.57 -14.68 91.70
N GLU A 964 -15.92 -13.53 91.87
CA GLU A 964 -15.70 -12.90 93.18
C GLU A 964 -17.00 -12.33 93.77
N GLN A 965 -17.87 -11.72 92.95
CA GLN A 965 -19.21 -11.32 93.37
C GLN A 965 -20.08 -12.52 93.77
N ASP A 966 -20.06 -13.62 93.03
CA ASP A 966 -20.89 -14.79 93.33
C ASP A 966 -20.36 -15.58 94.54
N ARG A 967 -19.02 -15.71 94.69
CA ARG A 967 -18.40 -16.25 95.91
C ARG A 967 -18.70 -15.36 97.13
N ARG A 968 -18.75 -14.04 96.94
CA ARG A 968 -19.14 -13.08 97.98
C ARG A 968 -20.62 -13.18 98.33
N LYS A 969 -21.53 -13.38 97.36
CA LYS A 969 -22.95 -13.67 97.62
C LYS A 969 -23.13 -14.98 98.40
N GLN A 970 -22.36 -16.02 98.10
CA GLN A 970 -22.38 -17.26 98.88
C GLN A 970 -22.00 -16.99 100.34
N LEU A 971 -20.87 -16.31 100.58
CA LEU A 971 -20.43 -15.94 101.94
C LEU A 971 -21.43 -14.99 102.64
N GLU A 972 -22.05 -14.04 101.92
CA GLU A 972 -23.08 -13.16 102.49
C GLU A 972 -24.38 -13.94 102.82
N SER A 973 -24.72 -14.99 102.06
CA SER A 973 -25.86 -15.88 102.37
C SER A 973 -25.59 -16.82 103.56
N GLU A 974 -24.36 -17.36 103.69
CA GLU A 974 -23.94 -18.09 104.88
C GLU A 974 -23.94 -17.18 106.11
N GLN A 975 -23.44 -15.94 105.99
CA GLN A 975 -23.46 -14.96 107.08
C GLN A 975 -24.88 -14.50 107.47
N GLN A 976 -25.85 -14.52 106.55
CA GLN A 976 -27.26 -14.28 106.90
C GLN A 976 -27.85 -15.44 107.70
N GLN A 977 -27.63 -16.69 107.30
CA GLN A 977 -28.06 -17.87 108.06
C GLN A 977 -27.40 -17.93 109.46
N ILE A 978 -26.12 -17.57 109.56
CA ILE A 978 -25.40 -17.48 110.84
C ILE A 978 -25.98 -16.36 111.73
N LYS A 979 -26.39 -15.22 111.14
CA LYS A 979 -27.04 -14.14 111.91
C LYS A 979 -28.43 -14.50 112.41
N GLU A 980 -29.25 -15.17 111.59
CA GLU A 980 -30.57 -15.65 112.03
C GLU A 980 -30.44 -16.68 113.18
N GLN A 981 -29.39 -17.52 113.17
CA GLN A 981 -29.05 -18.39 114.30
C GLN A 981 -28.53 -17.60 115.52
N GLU A 982 -27.66 -16.59 115.33
CA GLU A 982 -27.17 -15.75 116.43
C GLU A 982 -28.29 -14.94 117.09
N GLU A 983 -29.27 -14.42 116.33
CA GLU A 983 -30.37 -13.63 116.89
C GLU A 983 -31.34 -14.48 117.71
N GLN A 984 -31.55 -15.75 117.32
CA GLN A 984 -32.26 -16.73 118.15
C GLN A 984 -31.46 -17.08 119.42
N TRP A 985 -30.14 -17.25 119.32
CA TRP A 985 -29.26 -17.51 120.46
C TRP A 985 -29.18 -16.32 121.45
N LYS A 986 -29.19 -15.08 120.95
CA LYS A 986 -29.05 -13.85 121.74
C LYS A 986 -30.28 -13.46 122.57
N GLN A 987 -31.46 -14.04 122.31
CA GLN A 987 -32.65 -13.79 123.14
C GLN A 987 -32.64 -14.54 124.49
N GLN A 988 -31.78 -15.56 124.67
CA GLN A 988 -31.92 -16.51 125.78
C GLN A 988 -31.03 -16.27 127.02
N ASN A 989 -30.09 -15.31 127.03
CA ASN A 989 -29.23 -15.10 128.22
C ASN A 989 -28.77 -13.65 128.49
N GLN A 990 -28.60 -13.34 129.77
CA GLN A 990 -28.54 -11.98 130.34
C GLN A 990 -27.70 -12.02 131.66
N ILE A 991 -27.25 -10.94 132.34
CA ILE A 991 -27.45 -9.49 132.17
C ILE A 991 -26.31 -8.69 132.89
N VAL A 992 -25.81 -7.57 132.32
CA VAL A 992 -25.25 -6.37 133.05
C VAL A 992 -23.93 -6.53 133.88
N PRO A 993 -23.06 -5.50 134.12
CA PRO A 993 -22.68 -4.32 133.30
C PRO A 993 -21.18 -3.82 133.48
N VAL A 994 -20.91 -2.57 133.06
CA VAL A 994 -19.90 -1.59 133.58
C VAL A 994 -18.43 -1.66 133.10
N THR A 995 -17.81 -0.47 133.09
CA THR A 995 -16.54 -0.01 132.47
C THR A 995 -15.84 0.99 133.44
N PRO A 996 -14.89 1.90 133.10
CA PRO A 996 -13.79 1.95 132.09
C PRO A 996 -12.42 2.40 132.70
N ARG A 997 -11.42 2.70 131.82
CA ARG A 997 -10.14 3.46 132.03
C ARG A 997 -8.96 2.67 132.65
N GLY A 998 -7.69 2.88 132.24
CA GLY A 998 -7.13 3.65 131.10
C GLY A 998 -5.62 3.98 131.24
N ARG A 999 -4.96 4.42 130.13
CA ARG A 999 -3.52 4.80 129.97
C ARG A 999 -2.52 3.61 129.94
N GLU A 1000 -1.34 3.65 129.29
CA GLU A 1000 -0.65 4.75 128.55
C GLU A 1000 0.28 4.28 127.39
N ASN A 1001 0.61 5.26 126.51
CA ASN A 1001 1.63 5.46 125.44
C ASN A 1001 2.93 4.58 125.39
N ILE A 1002 3.80 4.57 124.35
CA ILE A 1002 4.39 5.67 123.53
C ILE A 1002 4.83 5.23 122.09
N ARG A 1003 4.41 6.03 121.08
CA ARG A 1003 5.07 6.60 119.84
C ARG A 1003 6.21 5.84 119.12
N LYS A 1004 6.43 5.99 117.79
CA LYS A 1004 6.55 7.20 116.93
C LYS A 1004 6.06 6.93 115.49
N SER A 1005 5.24 7.74 114.81
CA SER A 1005 5.23 9.20 114.47
C SER A 1005 5.90 9.50 113.12
N GLU A 1006 5.44 10.40 112.24
CA GLU A 1006 4.18 11.17 111.99
C GLU A 1006 4.47 11.97 110.67
N ALA A 1007 3.56 12.38 109.77
CA ALA A 1007 2.12 12.28 109.53
C ALA A 1007 1.90 12.37 107.98
N SER A 1008 0.78 12.74 107.31
CA SER A 1008 -0.56 13.24 107.66
C SER A 1008 -1.58 13.01 106.51
N MET A 1009 -2.84 13.37 106.74
CA MET A 1009 -3.97 13.59 105.79
C MET A 1009 -4.61 14.96 106.15
N PRO A 1010 -5.94 15.21 106.01
CA PRO A 1010 -6.88 15.15 104.87
C PRO A 1010 -7.25 16.60 104.41
N GLY A 1011 -8.23 16.95 103.55
CA GLY A 1011 -9.36 16.24 102.92
C GLY A 1011 -10.73 16.68 103.49
N ALA A 1012 -11.63 17.26 102.68
CA ALA A 1012 -13.00 17.63 103.09
C ALA A 1012 -13.99 17.75 101.90
N PHE A 1013 -15.29 17.67 102.20
CA PHE A 1013 -16.42 17.63 101.25
C PHE A 1013 -16.76 19.01 100.68
N GLY A 1014 -17.36 19.05 99.48
CA GLY A 1014 -17.86 20.28 98.84
C GLY A 1014 -19.39 20.40 98.84
N SER A 1015 -19.90 21.39 98.08
CA SER A 1015 -21.33 21.62 97.83
C SER A 1015 -21.54 22.47 96.57
N ASP A 1016 -22.50 22.03 95.74
CA ASP A 1016 -23.45 22.77 94.88
C ASP A 1016 -23.03 23.98 93.99
N SER A 1017 -23.54 23.94 92.76
CA SER A 1017 -23.50 25.01 91.73
C SER A 1017 -24.64 26.03 91.96
N PRO A 1018 -24.73 27.17 91.20
CA PRO A 1018 -25.31 27.11 89.84
C PRO A 1018 -24.84 28.20 88.82
N GLU A 1019 -25.30 28.05 87.56
CA GLU A 1019 -25.71 29.10 86.58
C GLU A 1019 -24.72 30.22 86.14
N ASN A 1020 -24.81 30.81 84.93
CA ASN A 1020 -25.67 30.63 83.74
C ASN A 1020 -24.79 30.81 82.47
N SER A 1021 -24.96 30.04 81.38
CA SER A 1021 -25.76 30.36 80.15
C SER A 1021 -25.39 31.68 79.44
N PRO A 1022 -25.40 31.78 78.08
CA PRO A 1022 -26.05 30.94 77.05
C PRO A 1022 -25.05 30.32 76.02
N GLU A 1023 -25.37 29.53 74.98
CA GLU A 1023 -26.53 28.70 74.53
C GLU A 1023 -25.98 27.67 73.48
N LEU A 1024 -26.35 26.38 73.51
CA LEU A 1024 -27.38 25.69 72.67
C LEU A 1024 -27.18 25.70 71.12
N PRO A 1025 -27.61 24.64 70.37
CA PRO A 1025 -27.63 23.21 70.68
C PRO A 1025 -27.18 22.33 69.44
N PRO A 1026 -27.73 21.14 69.03
CA PRO A 1026 -26.86 20.00 68.70
C PRO A 1026 -27.18 19.21 67.40
N LYS A 1027 -26.40 18.12 67.14
CA LYS A 1027 -26.76 16.76 66.62
C LYS A 1027 -25.56 16.15 65.88
N GLN A 1028 -25.03 15.00 66.27
CA GLN A 1028 -25.54 13.63 66.04
C GLN A 1028 -25.68 13.20 64.56
N LYS A 1029 -24.83 12.23 64.18
CA LYS A 1029 -25.07 11.07 63.27
C LYS A 1029 -25.98 11.28 62.04
N SER A 1030 -25.43 10.98 60.84
CA SER A 1030 -25.72 9.71 60.16
C SER A 1030 -24.79 9.48 58.94
N LYS A 1031 -25.08 8.43 58.14
CA LYS A 1031 -24.24 7.88 57.05
C LYS A 1031 -24.37 8.73 55.77
N GLY A 1032 -23.30 8.82 54.96
CA GLY A 1032 -23.36 9.33 53.58
C GLY A 1032 -22.00 9.25 52.88
N LEU A 1033 -21.94 8.60 51.72
CA LEU A 1033 -20.71 8.34 50.95
C LEU A 1033 -20.41 9.45 49.95
N PHE A 1034 -19.13 9.85 49.83
CA PHE A 1034 -18.47 10.59 48.70
C PHE A 1034 -19.10 11.95 48.26
N ALA A 1035 -18.35 13.00 47.90
CA ALA A 1035 -16.93 13.12 47.54
C ALA A 1035 -16.38 14.54 47.80
N GLY A 1036 -15.04 14.68 47.74
CA GLY A 1036 -14.37 15.91 47.33
C GLY A 1036 -13.83 16.85 48.42
N LEU A 1037 -12.53 16.78 48.69
CA LEU A 1037 -11.70 17.98 48.85
C LEU A 1037 -10.20 17.69 48.59
N SER A 1038 -9.66 18.20 47.49
CA SER A 1038 -8.23 18.15 47.15
C SER A 1038 -7.64 19.56 47.18
N ARG A 1039 -7.04 19.97 48.32
CA ARG A 1039 -6.33 21.28 48.40
C ARG A 1039 -5.33 21.44 49.57
N ARG A 1040 -4.45 20.46 49.80
CA ARG A 1040 -3.14 20.63 50.45
C ARG A 1040 -2.33 19.32 50.45
N LEU A 1041 -1.22 19.12 49.73
CA LEU A 1041 -0.64 19.63 48.45
C LEU A 1041 0.11 18.39 47.87
N GLY A 1042 0.07 17.93 46.61
CA GLY A 1042 -0.40 18.48 45.31
C GLY A 1042 0.81 18.80 44.40
N LEU A 1043 0.99 18.36 43.14
CA LEU A 1043 0.12 17.77 42.08
C LEU A 1043 0.87 16.64 41.30
N ASP A 1044 0.42 16.07 40.16
CA ASP A 1044 -0.82 15.28 39.85
C ASP A 1044 -0.86 14.80 38.34
N ASN A 1045 -0.02 13.81 37.95
CA ASN A 1045 -0.13 12.91 36.76
C ASN A 1045 0.02 13.40 35.27
N SER A 1046 0.57 12.50 34.44
CA SER A 1046 0.35 12.23 32.99
C SER A 1046 0.43 13.31 31.88
N SER A 1047 1.47 13.15 31.04
CA SER A 1047 1.49 13.22 29.55
C SER A 1047 1.17 14.50 28.74
N SER A 1048 2.16 14.86 27.89
CA SER A 1048 2.08 15.45 26.54
C SER A 1048 2.18 16.98 26.32
N SER A 1049 3.04 17.32 25.34
CA SER A 1049 3.17 18.57 24.55
C SER A 1049 3.62 19.91 25.18
N SER A 1050 4.69 20.44 24.55
CA SER A 1050 5.03 21.86 24.30
C SER A 1050 5.37 22.85 25.44
N SER A 1051 6.56 23.46 25.28
CA SER A 1051 6.98 24.83 25.70
C SER A 1051 6.98 25.22 27.19
N SER A 1052 7.91 26.04 27.71
CA SER A 1052 9.31 26.37 27.31
C SER A 1052 9.88 27.35 28.35
N GLY A 1053 11.14 27.15 28.79
CA GLY A 1053 11.85 28.08 29.67
C GLY A 1053 11.49 27.97 31.17
N GLU A 1054 12.31 28.44 32.10
CA GLU A 1054 13.70 28.91 31.96
C GLU A 1054 14.43 28.91 33.32
N ALA A 1055 15.74 29.21 33.32
CA ALA A 1055 16.65 29.33 34.47
C ALA A 1055 16.98 28.02 35.27
N GLN A 1056 18.23 27.75 35.68
CA GLN A 1056 19.56 28.28 35.30
C GLN A 1056 20.61 27.27 35.82
N GLN A 1057 21.30 26.46 35.01
CA GLN A 1057 22.48 26.78 34.18
C GLN A 1057 23.64 27.51 34.90
N GLN A 1058 24.61 26.73 35.38
CA GLN A 1058 26.03 27.07 35.41
C GLN A 1058 26.87 25.76 35.28
N LEU A 1059 28.14 25.88 34.89
CA LEU A 1059 29.14 24.80 34.80
C LEU A 1059 29.01 23.73 33.68
N GLN A 1060 28.42 24.05 32.52
CA GLN A 1060 28.80 23.37 31.27
C GLN A 1060 28.83 24.29 30.04
N ASN A 1061 29.42 25.49 30.20
CA ASN A 1061 29.81 26.36 29.08
C ASN A 1061 31.34 26.42 28.98
N PHE A 1062 31.92 25.47 28.24
CA PHE A 1062 33.26 25.58 27.67
C PHE A 1062 33.30 24.78 26.36
N LEU A 1063 33.89 25.36 25.30
CA LEU A 1063 33.97 24.85 23.92
C LEU A 1063 32.66 24.91 23.09
N GLY A 1064 32.51 25.99 22.31
CA GLY A 1064 31.53 26.13 21.23
C GLY A 1064 31.82 27.36 20.35
N GLY A 1065 31.83 27.20 19.02
CA GLY A 1065 32.28 28.22 18.05
C GLY A 1065 33.81 28.24 17.86
N GLY A 1066 34.41 28.52 16.69
CA GLY A 1066 33.87 29.05 15.42
C GLY A 1066 34.15 30.55 15.26
N SER A 1067 34.71 31.08 14.16
CA SER A 1067 35.07 30.46 12.86
C SER A 1067 36.01 31.37 12.02
N ALA A 1068 36.42 30.88 10.84
CA ALA A 1068 36.94 31.60 9.66
C ALA A 1068 38.42 32.10 9.61
N SER A 1069 39.23 31.41 8.80
CA SER A 1069 39.97 32.02 7.67
C SER A 1069 40.45 30.96 6.64
N GLU A 1070 40.46 31.38 5.37
CA GLU A 1070 41.06 30.74 4.18
C GLU A 1070 41.95 31.83 3.50
N PRO A 1071 42.81 31.58 2.48
CA PRO A 1071 42.74 30.48 1.48
C PRO A 1071 44.10 29.84 1.05
N GLN A 1072 44.01 28.98 0.02
CA GLN A 1072 45.06 28.48 -0.90
C GLN A 1072 46.17 27.57 -0.31
N HIS A 1073 46.46 26.34 -0.79
CA HIS A 1073 46.52 25.69 -2.12
C HIS A 1073 47.96 25.60 -2.65
N ASP A 1074 48.56 24.39 -2.61
CA ASP A 1074 49.29 23.83 -3.76
C ASP A 1074 49.73 22.36 -3.59
N SER A 1075 49.84 21.66 -4.72
CA SER A 1075 50.33 20.29 -4.97
C SER A 1075 50.26 20.01 -6.49
N PRO A 1076 51.00 19.04 -7.07
CA PRO A 1076 52.19 18.30 -6.62
C PRO A 1076 53.39 18.56 -7.57
N PRO A 1077 54.43 17.70 -7.63
CA PRO A 1077 54.44 16.56 -8.59
C PRO A 1077 55.18 15.30 -8.06
N ALA A 1078 55.32 14.17 -8.78
CA ALA A 1078 54.42 13.40 -9.67
C ALA A 1078 55.07 12.03 -10.02
N TYR A 1079 54.25 11.01 -10.31
CA TYR A 1079 54.58 9.74 -11.02
C TYR A 1079 55.45 8.64 -10.35
N ASN A 1080 54.93 7.40 -10.37
CA ASN A 1080 55.51 6.09 -10.77
C ASN A 1080 56.94 5.65 -10.32
N GLU A 1081 57.30 4.37 -10.20
CA GLU A 1081 56.67 3.04 -9.98
C GLU A 1081 57.82 2.00 -9.97
N ILE A 1082 57.79 0.94 -9.13
CA ILE A 1082 58.54 -0.34 -9.30
C ILE A 1082 60.11 -0.20 -9.19
N ASP A 1083 60.91 -1.01 -8.49
CA ASP A 1083 61.05 -2.47 -8.58
C ASP A 1083 61.69 -3.16 -7.31
N LYS A 1084 62.02 -4.46 -7.43
CA LYS A 1084 62.57 -5.38 -6.41
C LYS A 1084 64.00 -5.07 -5.93
N GLY A 1085 64.41 -5.66 -4.80
CA GLY A 1085 65.73 -6.32 -4.71
C GLY A 1085 66.61 -6.17 -3.45
N THR A 1086 66.47 -7.10 -2.50
CA THR A 1086 67.55 -7.82 -1.76
C THR A 1086 68.84 -7.14 -1.22
N VAL A 1087 69.18 -7.48 0.05
CA VAL A 1087 70.56 -7.67 0.62
C VAL A 1087 71.34 -6.36 0.95
N THR A 1088 72.04 -6.15 2.11
CA THR A 1088 72.60 -7.04 3.17
C THR A 1088 72.51 -6.45 4.61
N LYS A 1089 72.84 -7.26 5.64
CA LYS A 1089 73.03 -6.88 7.07
C LYS A 1089 74.31 -6.05 7.35
N PRO A 1090 74.41 -5.36 8.51
CA PRO A 1090 75.27 -5.88 9.61
C PRO A 1090 74.51 -6.37 10.87
N LYS A 1091 75.27 -6.80 11.91
CA LYS A 1091 74.78 -7.38 13.18
C LYS A 1091 74.88 -6.41 14.37
N GLY A 1092 74.14 -6.64 15.46
CA GLY A 1092 74.50 -6.13 16.80
C GLY A 1092 73.51 -6.44 17.93
N GLY A 1093 74.03 -6.89 19.08
CA GLY A 1093 73.40 -6.69 20.40
C GLY A 1093 72.29 -7.67 20.86
N GLU A 1094 72.69 -8.83 21.40
CA GLU A 1094 71.83 -9.64 22.26
C GLU A 1094 71.80 -9.05 23.69
N LYS A 1095 70.66 -9.11 24.40
CA LYS A 1095 70.51 -8.57 25.76
C LYS A 1095 69.79 -9.56 26.67
N VAL A 1096 70.37 -9.79 27.86
CA VAL A 1096 69.79 -10.64 28.92
C VAL A 1096 68.53 -10.00 29.50
N THR A 1097 67.48 -10.81 29.67
CA THR A 1097 66.20 -10.41 30.30
C THR A 1097 66.43 -9.94 31.74
N SER A 1098 65.83 -8.82 32.14
CA SER A 1098 66.02 -8.29 33.50
C SER A 1098 65.25 -9.11 34.54
N PRO A 1099 65.76 -9.27 35.78
CA PRO A 1099 65.07 -10.03 36.84
C PRO A 1099 63.65 -9.55 37.12
N ALA A 1100 63.39 -8.23 37.02
CA ALA A 1100 62.05 -7.66 37.16
C ALA A 1100 61.09 -8.10 36.04
N ALA A 1101 61.57 -8.22 34.80
CA ALA A 1101 60.75 -8.73 33.70
C ALA A 1101 60.47 -10.24 33.83
N VAL A 1102 61.44 -11.01 34.36
CA VAL A 1102 61.22 -12.43 34.70
C VAL A 1102 60.16 -12.57 35.81
N GLN A 1103 60.28 -11.80 36.90
CA GLN A 1103 59.31 -11.79 37.99
C GLN A 1103 57.90 -11.36 37.51
N GLN A 1104 57.82 -10.39 36.60
CA GLN A 1104 56.55 -9.97 36.01
C GLN A 1104 55.95 -11.04 35.07
N ASN A 1105 56.77 -11.75 34.29
CA ASN A 1105 56.31 -12.88 33.48
C ASN A 1105 55.78 -14.03 34.34
N LEU A 1106 56.44 -14.35 35.45
CA LEU A 1106 55.98 -15.37 36.41
C LEU A 1106 54.65 -14.96 37.07
N MET A 1107 54.49 -13.69 37.47
CA MET A 1107 53.19 -13.17 37.95
C MET A 1107 52.10 -13.27 36.89
N ASN A 1108 52.41 -12.99 35.61
CA ASN A 1108 51.47 -13.17 34.51
C ASN A 1108 51.08 -14.65 34.29
N ALA A 1109 51.99 -15.61 34.54
CA ALA A 1109 51.70 -17.04 34.49
C ALA A 1109 50.69 -17.49 35.55
N ILE A 1110 50.79 -16.92 36.76
CA ILE A 1110 49.84 -17.17 37.85
C ILE A 1110 48.49 -16.51 37.52
N GLN A 1111 48.48 -15.24 37.10
CA GLN A 1111 47.26 -14.49 36.76
C GLN A 1111 46.50 -15.01 35.53
N SER A 1112 47.17 -15.72 34.62
CA SER A 1112 46.54 -16.35 33.46
C SER A 1112 45.92 -17.72 33.77
N SER A 1113 46.12 -18.25 34.98
CA SER A 1113 45.44 -19.44 35.47
C SER A 1113 44.00 -19.13 35.89
N ARG A 1114 43.05 -20.00 35.54
CA ARG A 1114 41.62 -19.70 35.59
C ARG A 1114 40.75 -20.94 35.79
N ALA A 1115 39.52 -20.72 36.20
CA ALA A 1115 38.50 -21.77 36.27
C ALA A 1115 38.12 -22.27 34.85
N HIS A 1116 37.98 -23.60 34.70
CA HIS A 1116 37.69 -24.31 33.44
C HIS A 1116 36.38 -23.87 32.75
N ASP A 1117 35.49 -23.19 33.45
CA ASP A 1117 34.21 -22.65 33.02
C ASP A 1117 34.21 -21.12 32.78
N SER A 1118 35.36 -20.46 32.85
CA SER A 1118 35.47 -19.02 32.58
C SER A 1118 35.36 -18.68 31.08
N SER A 1119 34.38 -17.85 30.72
CA SER A 1119 34.09 -17.46 29.32
C SER A 1119 34.99 -16.35 28.75
N ALA A 1120 36.07 -15.98 29.45
CA ALA A 1120 37.03 -14.98 28.99
C ALA A 1120 37.98 -15.54 27.90
N VAL A 1121 38.45 -14.67 27.00
CA VAL A 1121 39.41 -15.04 25.94
C VAL A 1121 40.82 -15.13 26.54
N PHE A 1122 41.35 -16.34 26.66
CA PHE A 1122 42.73 -16.58 27.07
C PHE A 1122 43.71 -16.07 26.01
N SER A 1123 44.63 -15.19 26.40
CA SER A 1123 45.69 -14.66 25.56
C SER A 1123 47.05 -14.99 26.20
N PRO A 1124 47.86 -15.92 25.63
CA PRO A 1124 49.16 -16.24 26.20
C PRO A 1124 50.10 -15.03 26.09
N PRO A 1125 50.84 -14.66 27.15
CA PRO A 1125 51.80 -13.57 27.09
C PRO A 1125 52.96 -13.93 26.15
N SER A 1126 53.31 -13.02 25.23
CA SER A 1126 54.24 -13.32 24.13
C SER A 1126 55.70 -13.32 24.57
N THR A 1127 56.33 -14.50 24.59
CA THR A 1127 57.78 -14.69 24.75
C THR A 1127 58.45 -14.95 23.39
N THR A 1128 59.70 -14.50 23.23
CA THR A 1128 60.48 -14.68 21.99
C THR A 1128 60.95 -16.12 21.84
N ASN A 1129 60.49 -16.80 20.79
CA ASN A 1129 60.72 -18.23 20.58
C ASN A 1129 62.17 -18.56 20.13
N VAL A 1130 62.78 -19.56 20.77
CA VAL A 1130 63.91 -20.34 20.23
C VAL A 1130 63.40 -21.74 19.85
N LYS A 1131 63.98 -22.36 18.80
CA LYS A 1131 63.54 -23.67 18.29
C LYS A 1131 64.60 -24.76 18.48
N GLU A 1132 64.39 -25.65 19.45
CA GLU A 1132 64.90 -27.04 19.43
C GLU A 1132 63.79 -28.01 19.91
N GLN A 1133 64.05 -29.33 19.91
CA GLN A 1133 63.01 -30.39 19.86
C GLN A 1133 62.77 -31.16 21.18
N ALA A 1134 61.75 -32.04 21.12
CA ALA A 1134 61.36 -33.13 22.03
C ALA A 1134 60.40 -32.75 23.17
N SER A 1135 59.11 -33.12 23.01
CA SER A 1135 58.06 -33.04 24.03
C SER A 1135 57.97 -34.33 24.85
N TYR A 1136 57.87 -34.21 26.18
CA TYR A 1136 57.60 -35.35 27.08
C TYR A 1136 56.31 -35.18 27.90
N CYS A 1137 55.26 -34.67 27.26
CA CYS A 1137 53.89 -34.85 27.72
C CYS A 1137 52.93 -34.75 26.53
N ASP A 1138 51.87 -35.57 26.51
CA ASP A 1138 50.81 -35.54 25.49
C ASP A 1138 49.55 -34.89 26.07
N ALA A 1139 48.99 -33.92 25.35
CA ALA A 1139 47.80 -33.17 25.73
C ALA A 1139 46.49 -33.93 25.43
N SER A 1140 46.54 -35.10 24.79
CA SER A 1140 45.36 -35.91 24.46
C SER A 1140 44.41 -36.25 25.64
N PRO A 1141 44.86 -36.46 26.90
CA PRO A 1141 43.94 -36.75 28.01
C PRO A 1141 42.97 -35.60 28.31
N GLY A 1142 43.40 -34.35 28.08
CA GLY A 1142 42.58 -33.16 28.30
C GLY A 1142 41.33 -33.09 27.41
N GLN A 1143 41.30 -33.86 26.31
CA GLN A 1143 40.13 -34.03 25.45
C GLN A 1143 39.25 -35.22 25.87
N ASN A 1144 39.78 -36.18 26.63
CA ASN A 1144 39.12 -37.44 26.96
C ASN A 1144 38.48 -37.48 28.36
N ILE A 1145 38.43 -36.35 29.10
CA ILE A 1145 37.81 -36.27 30.43
C ILE A 1145 36.36 -35.76 30.44
N THR A 1146 35.61 -36.13 31.48
CA THR A 1146 34.24 -35.69 31.79
C THR A 1146 34.11 -35.40 33.28
N PHE A 1147 33.33 -34.37 33.64
CA PHE A 1147 33.03 -34.04 35.04
C PHE A 1147 32.18 -35.16 35.67
N LEU A 1148 32.53 -35.57 36.89
CA LEU A 1148 31.82 -36.60 37.64
C LEU A 1148 31.19 -36.05 38.93
N ALA A 1149 31.98 -35.40 39.78
CA ALA A 1149 31.56 -34.95 41.10
C ALA A 1149 32.45 -33.80 41.61
N SER A 1150 32.08 -33.23 42.75
CA SER A 1150 32.95 -32.34 43.53
C SER A 1150 33.32 -33.00 44.86
N ALA A 1151 34.55 -32.76 45.31
CA ALA A 1151 35.02 -33.09 46.66
C ALA A 1151 34.32 -32.22 47.73
N SER A 1152 34.47 -32.57 49.01
CA SER A 1152 33.88 -31.80 50.12
C SER A 1152 34.34 -30.33 50.15
N ASN A 1153 35.59 -30.07 49.75
CA ASN A 1153 36.17 -28.72 49.64
C ASN A 1153 35.82 -27.99 48.32
N SER A 1154 34.88 -28.51 47.52
CA SER A 1154 34.48 -28.03 46.19
C SER A 1154 35.50 -28.18 45.05
N MET A 1155 36.64 -28.86 45.26
CA MET A 1155 37.52 -29.31 44.16
C MET A 1155 36.73 -30.16 43.15
N ARG A 1156 36.81 -29.86 41.86
CA ARG A 1156 36.14 -30.63 40.80
C ARG A 1156 36.92 -31.90 40.46
N ILE A 1157 36.19 -33.02 40.36
CA ILE A 1157 36.70 -34.34 40.03
C ILE A 1157 36.20 -34.76 38.64
N PHE A 1158 37.14 -35.09 37.77
CA PHE A 1158 36.91 -35.54 36.40
C PHE A 1158 37.38 -37.00 36.24
N VAL A 1159 36.77 -37.73 35.31
CA VAL A 1159 37.17 -39.10 34.94
C VAL A 1159 37.27 -39.24 33.43
N SER A 1160 38.08 -40.19 32.95
CA SER A 1160 38.09 -40.58 31.54
C SER A 1160 36.68 -40.95 31.04
N LYS A 1161 36.35 -40.56 29.81
CA LYS A 1161 35.12 -40.98 29.11
C LYS A 1161 35.07 -42.48 28.82
N THR A 1162 36.20 -43.17 28.93
CA THR A 1162 36.36 -44.61 28.69
C THR A 1162 36.48 -45.43 29.97
N LEU A 1163 36.11 -44.87 31.13
CA LEU A 1163 36.12 -45.54 32.44
C LEU A 1163 35.31 -46.86 32.37
N THR A 1164 35.93 -47.98 32.74
CA THR A 1164 35.27 -49.29 32.77
C THR A 1164 34.58 -49.57 34.11
N ILE A 1165 35.05 -48.95 35.19
CA ILE A 1165 34.44 -49.04 36.53
C ILE A 1165 33.18 -48.13 36.60
N PRO A 1166 32.05 -48.60 37.17
CA PRO A 1166 30.88 -47.73 37.40
C PRO A 1166 31.24 -46.52 38.27
N SER A 1167 30.84 -45.32 37.85
CA SER A 1167 31.31 -44.09 38.49
C SER A 1167 30.82 -43.90 39.93
N THR A 1168 29.71 -44.55 40.30
CA THR A 1168 29.25 -44.71 41.70
C THR A 1168 30.26 -45.46 42.55
N ASP A 1169 30.75 -46.58 42.03
CA ASP A 1169 31.57 -47.56 42.73
C ASP A 1169 33.01 -47.00 42.90
N PHE A 1170 33.49 -46.28 41.88
CA PHE A 1170 34.71 -45.47 41.96
C PHE A 1170 34.64 -44.44 43.09
N LEU A 1171 33.57 -43.64 43.17
CA LEU A 1171 33.42 -42.60 44.20
C LEU A 1171 33.28 -43.18 45.61
N THR A 1172 32.44 -44.21 45.79
CA THR A 1172 32.24 -44.85 47.10
C THR A 1172 33.51 -45.51 47.65
N THR A 1173 34.35 -46.06 46.77
CA THR A 1173 35.61 -46.72 47.15
C THR A 1173 36.73 -45.72 47.46
N ASN A 1174 36.79 -44.57 46.76
CA ASN A 1174 37.94 -43.65 46.81
C ASN A 1174 37.67 -42.31 47.51
N SER A 1175 36.44 -42.05 47.96
CA SER A 1175 35.97 -40.77 48.54
C SER A 1175 36.94 -40.13 49.55
N SER A 1176 37.41 -40.89 50.53
CA SER A 1176 38.36 -40.43 51.55
C SER A 1176 39.67 -39.93 50.92
N SER A 1177 40.33 -40.77 50.12
CA SER A 1177 41.61 -40.42 49.47
C SER A 1177 41.47 -39.30 48.43
N LEU A 1178 40.32 -39.19 47.75
CA LEU A 1178 40.00 -38.08 46.85
C LEU A 1178 39.91 -36.74 47.62
N ASN A 1179 39.27 -36.72 48.79
CA ASN A 1179 39.22 -35.54 49.65
C ASN A 1179 40.62 -35.20 50.24
N THR A 1180 41.41 -36.20 50.65
CA THR A 1180 42.80 -35.97 51.11
C THR A 1180 43.67 -35.38 49.99
N PHE A 1181 43.54 -35.86 48.76
CA PHE A 1181 44.26 -35.31 47.61
C PHE A 1181 43.80 -33.89 47.27
N ALA A 1182 42.48 -33.64 47.31
CA ALA A 1182 41.92 -32.31 47.08
C ALA A 1182 42.42 -31.27 48.08
N ASN A 1183 42.62 -31.65 49.34
CA ASN A 1183 43.22 -30.79 50.36
C ASN A 1183 44.71 -30.57 50.12
N LEU A 1184 45.49 -31.62 49.80
CA LEU A 1184 46.93 -31.48 49.48
C LEU A 1184 47.16 -30.56 48.26
N LEU A 1185 46.31 -30.65 47.24
CA LEU A 1185 46.40 -29.79 46.06
C LEU A 1185 46.02 -28.34 46.36
N PHE A 1186 45.14 -28.07 47.34
CA PHE A 1186 44.88 -26.71 47.82
C PHE A 1186 46.03 -26.18 48.69
N ASP A 1187 46.61 -27.00 49.57
CA ASP A 1187 47.83 -26.64 50.33
C ASP A 1187 48.95 -26.19 49.38
N VAL A 1188 49.12 -26.88 48.24
CA VAL A 1188 50.12 -26.56 47.20
C VAL A 1188 49.71 -25.35 46.34
N ALA A 1189 48.44 -25.23 45.96
CA ALA A 1189 47.93 -24.10 45.18
C ALA A 1189 48.08 -22.76 45.91
N ASP A 1190 47.82 -22.75 47.22
CA ASP A 1190 47.95 -21.56 48.07
C ASP A 1190 49.41 -21.04 48.12
N ILE A 1191 50.43 -21.92 48.02
CA ILE A 1191 51.86 -21.50 47.93
C ILE A 1191 52.10 -20.62 46.70
N TYR A 1192 51.48 -20.96 45.56
CA TYR A 1192 51.54 -20.17 44.33
C TYR A 1192 50.55 -19.00 44.30
N SER A 1193 49.77 -18.79 45.37
CA SER A 1193 48.61 -17.87 45.38
C SER A 1193 47.62 -18.14 44.24
N LEU A 1194 47.51 -19.41 43.83
CA LEU A 1194 46.73 -19.86 42.69
C LEU A 1194 45.25 -19.93 43.05
N SER A 1195 44.36 -19.59 42.10
CA SER A 1195 42.92 -19.78 42.33
C SER A 1195 42.60 -21.26 42.55
N ARG A 1196 42.00 -21.58 43.69
CA ARG A 1196 41.49 -22.93 44.01
C ARG A 1196 40.45 -23.45 43.00
N GLN A 1197 39.87 -22.58 42.17
CA GLN A 1197 39.00 -22.96 41.06
C GLN A 1197 39.74 -23.34 39.77
N ALA A 1198 41.05 -23.10 39.69
CA ALA A 1198 41.90 -23.42 38.54
C ALA A 1198 42.62 -24.78 38.66
N VAL A 1199 42.62 -25.40 39.85
CA VAL A 1199 43.16 -26.75 40.07
C VAL A 1199 42.01 -27.75 40.13
N HIS A 1200 42.18 -28.90 39.47
CA HIS A 1200 41.19 -29.97 39.32
C HIS A 1200 41.85 -31.34 39.50
N ILE A 1201 41.06 -32.34 39.95
CA ILE A 1201 41.49 -33.74 39.98
C ILE A 1201 40.97 -34.43 38.72
N PHE A 1202 41.80 -35.24 38.06
CA PHE A 1202 41.32 -36.21 37.07
C PHE A 1202 41.74 -37.64 37.42
N TYR A 1203 41.07 -38.62 36.80
CA TYR A 1203 41.41 -40.03 36.91
C TYR A 1203 41.32 -40.74 35.55
N ASP A 1204 42.35 -41.49 35.21
CA ASP A 1204 42.39 -42.45 34.11
C ASP A 1204 42.72 -43.87 34.63
N GLU A 1205 42.23 -44.89 33.93
CA GLU A 1205 42.56 -46.28 34.23
C GLU A 1205 43.91 -46.67 33.59
N GLU A 1206 44.22 -46.11 32.41
CA GLU A 1206 45.45 -46.31 31.64
C GLU A 1206 46.00 -44.96 31.16
N GLY A 1207 47.31 -44.75 31.26
CA GLY A 1207 47.97 -43.51 30.80
C GLY A 1207 49.33 -43.23 31.46
N GLY A 1208 50.15 -42.41 30.80
CA GLY A 1208 51.44 -41.94 31.35
C GLY A 1208 51.37 -40.59 32.07
N THR A 1209 50.24 -39.88 31.98
CA THR A 1209 50.11 -38.47 32.33
C THR A 1209 49.90 -38.25 33.82
N ILE A 1210 50.87 -37.62 34.48
CA ILE A 1210 50.87 -37.30 35.93
C ILE A 1210 49.99 -36.07 36.23
N ALA A 1211 50.11 -35.05 35.39
CA ALA A 1211 49.25 -33.87 35.36
C ALA A 1211 49.17 -33.32 33.93
N PHE A 1212 48.27 -32.37 33.68
CA PHE A 1212 48.29 -31.53 32.48
C PHE A 1212 47.60 -30.17 32.72
N ASN A 1213 48.11 -29.11 32.11
CA ASN A 1213 47.45 -27.81 31.98
C ASN A 1213 46.61 -27.76 30.71
N ARG A 1214 45.34 -27.38 30.84
CA ARG A 1214 44.44 -27.06 29.73
C ARG A 1214 43.91 -25.63 29.88
N ASP A 1215 44.38 -24.74 29.00
CA ASP A 1215 43.92 -23.36 28.85
C ASP A 1215 43.91 -22.53 30.15
N GLY A 1216 44.86 -22.79 31.05
CA GLY A 1216 44.99 -22.12 32.36
C GLY A 1216 44.34 -22.88 33.53
N SER A 1217 43.81 -24.09 33.32
CA SER A 1217 43.34 -24.98 34.39
C SER A 1217 44.23 -26.22 34.50
N ILE A 1218 44.71 -26.52 35.70
CA ILE A 1218 45.64 -27.62 35.99
C ILE A 1218 44.86 -28.84 36.47
N PHE A 1219 45.10 -30.00 35.84
CA PHE A 1219 44.47 -31.27 36.15
C PHE A 1219 45.52 -32.25 36.70
N CYS A 1220 45.40 -32.67 37.95
CA CYS A 1220 46.33 -33.59 38.61
C CYS A 1220 45.75 -35.02 38.69
N ASN A 1221 46.54 -36.03 38.36
CA ASN A 1221 46.05 -37.41 38.23
C ASN A 1221 45.97 -38.13 39.59
N PHE A 1222 44.74 -38.45 40.02
CA PHE A 1222 44.48 -39.20 41.25
C PHE A 1222 45.13 -40.59 41.26
N ARG A 1223 45.28 -41.26 40.09
CA ARG A 1223 45.91 -42.59 40.03
C ARG A 1223 47.36 -42.55 40.47
N PHE A 1224 48.12 -41.54 40.07
CA PHE A 1224 49.51 -41.36 40.51
C PHE A 1224 49.59 -41.00 41.99
N TYR A 1225 48.71 -40.14 42.51
CA TYR A 1225 48.63 -39.89 43.96
C TYR A 1225 48.31 -41.16 44.76
N ALA A 1226 47.33 -41.94 44.31
CA ALA A 1226 46.90 -43.19 44.95
C ALA A 1226 48.01 -44.26 44.96
N GLN A 1227 48.85 -44.31 43.92
CA GLN A 1227 49.96 -45.27 43.82
C GLN A 1227 51.21 -44.81 44.58
N LEU A 1228 51.55 -43.52 44.57
CA LEU A 1228 52.81 -42.99 45.13
C LEU A 1228 52.69 -42.51 46.57
N HIS A 1229 51.56 -41.89 46.96
CA HIS A 1229 51.48 -41.06 48.18
C HIS A 1229 50.32 -41.40 49.13
N ALA A 1230 49.21 -41.99 48.66
CA ALA A 1230 48.05 -42.28 49.52
C ALA A 1230 48.29 -43.33 50.64
N ARG A 1231 49.48 -43.94 50.70
CA ARG A 1231 49.95 -44.81 51.81
C ARG A 1231 50.95 -44.13 52.75
N LYS A 1232 51.28 -42.85 52.52
CA LYS A 1232 52.29 -42.03 53.22
C LYS A 1232 51.72 -40.68 53.67
N THR A 1233 50.51 -40.65 54.22
CA THR A 1233 49.76 -39.39 54.44
C THR A 1233 50.15 -38.59 55.69
N GLU A 1234 51.12 -39.05 56.50
CA GLU A 1234 51.53 -38.42 57.76
C GLU A 1234 53.05 -38.19 57.81
N GLY A 1235 53.47 -37.21 58.64
CA GLY A 1235 54.87 -36.89 58.88
C GLY A 1235 55.67 -36.56 57.61
N GLU A 1236 56.87 -37.12 57.49
CA GLU A 1236 57.76 -36.97 56.33
C GLU A 1236 57.07 -37.36 55.02
N GLY A 1237 56.12 -38.30 55.05
CA GLY A 1237 55.35 -38.72 53.88
C GLY A 1237 54.47 -37.62 53.29
N LYS A 1238 53.87 -36.76 54.15
CA LYS A 1238 53.14 -35.57 53.65
C LYS A 1238 54.11 -34.57 53.01
N VAL A 1239 55.32 -34.42 53.55
CA VAL A 1239 56.35 -33.52 52.98
C VAL A 1239 56.84 -34.03 51.62
N GLU A 1240 57.10 -35.34 51.49
CA GLU A 1240 57.45 -35.99 50.22
C GLU A 1240 56.35 -35.81 49.17
N ALA A 1241 55.08 -36.01 49.54
CA ALA A 1241 53.94 -35.80 48.66
C ALA A 1241 53.74 -34.33 48.28
N ALA A 1242 53.86 -33.40 49.24
CA ALA A 1242 53.73 -31.96 48.98
C ALA A 1242 54.84 -31.46 48.05
N ALA A 1243 56.09 -31.86 48.27
CA ALA A 1243 57.22 -31.48 47.41
C ALA A 1243 57.06 -32.02 45.98
N TYR A 1244 56.58 -33.26 45.83
CA TYR A 1244 56.30 -33.84 44.50
C TYR A 1244 55.22 -33.05 43.75
N TRP A 1245 54.04 -32.84 44.36
CA TRP A 1245 52.94 -32.13 43.69
C TRP A 1245 53.19 -30.62 43.54
N TRP A 1246 54.05 -30.02 44.37
CA TRP A 1246 54.55 -28.66 44.20
C TRP A 1246 55.39 -28.51 42.93
N ILE A 1247 56.37 -29.39 42.69
CA ILE A 1247 57.18 -29.40 41.46
C ILE A 1247 56.31 -29.72 40.23
N VAL A 1248 55.36 -30.65 40.33
CA VAL A 1248 54.40 -30.93 39.24
C VAL A 1248 53.55 -29.69 38.94
N MET A 1249 53.06 -28.96 39.96
CA MET A 1249 52.29 -27.75 39.73
C MET A 1249 53.14 -26.61 39.14
N ALA A 1250 54.43 -26.50 39.48
CA ALA A 1250 55.37 -25.57 38.84
C ALA A 1250 55.46 -25.83 37.32
N HIS A 1251 55.65 -27.10 36.94
CA HIS A 1251 55.77 -27.54 35.55
C HIS A 1251 54.51 -27.22 34.74
N GLU A 1252 53.33 -27.50 35.31
CA GLU A 1252 52.05 -27.18 34.67
C GLU A 1252 51.78 -25.66 34.61
N LEU A 1253 52.26 -24.87 35.58
CA LEU A 1253 52.19 -23.40 35.51
C LEU A 1253 53.09 -22.81 34.42
N ALA A 1254 54.29 -23.38 34.19
CA ALA A 1254 55.19 -22.94 33.12
C ALA A 1254 54.57 -23.10 31.72
N HIS A 1255 53.63 -24.04 31.52
CA HIS A 1255 52.86 -24.17 30.28
C HIS A 1255 51.92 -22.98 29.96
N ASN A 1256 51.60 -22.11 30.93
CA ASN A 1256 50.93 -20.83 30.65
C ASN A 1256 51.81 -19.85 29.88
N LEU A 1257 53.14 -19.96 30.00
CA LEU A 1257 54.12 -19.12 29.29
C LEU A 1257 54.68 -19.79 28.03
N VAL A 1258 54.97 -21.09 28.08
CA VAL A 1258 55.65 -21.82 27.01
C VAL A 1258 54.98 -23.19 26.77
N LYS A 1259 54.28 -23.33 25.64
CA LYS A 1259 53.57 -24.57 25.27
C LYS A 1259 54.47 -25.71 24.77
N ALA A 1260 55.73 -25.42 24.46
CA ALA A 1260 56.71 -26.41 24.04
C ALA A 1260 57.68 -26.70 25.19
N HIS A 1261 58.16 -27.94 25.30
CA HIS A 1261 59.17 -28.34 26.28
C HIS A 1261 60.59 -27.87 25.84
N SER A 1262 60.76 -26.57 25.57
CA SER A 1262 62.05 -25.97 25.22
C SER A 1262 62.87 -25.65 26.48
N ALA A 1263 64.11 -25.21 26.29
CA ALA A 1263 64.91 -24.65 27.37
C ALA A 1263 64.22 -23.46 28.08
N ASP A 1264 63.33 -22.74 27.39
CA ASP A 1264 62.52 -21.67 27.98
C ASP A 1264 61.49 -22.20 28.99
N HIS A 1265 60.88 -23.36 28.73
CA HIS A 1265 59.94 -24.00 29.67
C HIS A 1265 60.66 -24.46 30.94
N SER A 1266 61.83 -25.08 30.77
CA SER A 1266 62.73 -25.45 31.88
C SER A 1266 63.38 -24.24 32.60
N TYR A 1267 63.21 -23.02 32.09
CA TYR A 1267 63.64 -21.78 32.74
C TYR A 1267 62.50 -21.12 33.55
N TYR A 1268 61.24 -21.46 33.25
CA TYR A 1268 60.05 -20.98 33.98
C TYR A 1268 59.41 -22.02 34.91
N THR A 1269 59.96 -23.24 34.95
CA THR A 1269 59.61 -24.33 35.90
C THR A 1269 60.46 -24.24 37.17
#